data_AF-A0A504TP53-F1
#
_entry.id   AF-A0A504TP53-F1
#
_cell.length_a   1.000
_cell.length_b   1.000
_cell.length_c   1.000
_cell.angle_alpha   90.00
_cell.angle_beta   90.00
_cell.angle_gamma   90.00
#
_symmetry.space_group_name_H-M   'P 1'
#
loop_
_entity.id
_entity.type
_entity.pdbx_description
1 polymer ?
#
loop_
_entity_poly.entity_id
_entity_poly.type
_entity_poly.pdbx_seq_one_letter_code
_entity_poly.pdbx_strand_id
1 'polypeptide(L)'
;MAIYHFSMKPVSRAGGRSAVASMAYRAGEKLTNERDGITHDYTAKQGVEHAEIVLPEGVNADWARDRSDLWNAAEFAEKRKDARVAREFEIALPHELSAEQRLEAAREMAQELADRYGAAVDFAIHAPHEASDVRNHHAHLLMTTRQVTEGGLGDKTYLERENKWLLAHDLPTTDMQLRDLRQRWEGIANERLAMAGLDIRIDHRSHMERGLEIAPTEHMGVHATQMERRGLDVSRSRLDEEAARRNAELIREKPEQVLTLITGEKSVFDRHDVARALHRYINDDPQEFQSAFAKVMASPALVELQPERADPATGEIELARYSTREMVEIESGMIESAQRMHGAHGHGVDRRHVERAIDRQDAAIQRSAGDASARLSDEQRRAIEHITGPERIAAVVGYAGAGKSTMLAAAREAWEAEGYQVHGAALSGKAAEGLEESSGIQSRTLASWSRGWENDRGTLGRGDVFVIDEAGMVGSRQLARFVGEAEARGAKIVLVGDHEQLQAIGAGAPFRAITEEIGHAELSEIRRQRVDWQREASVDFATHRTAEGLAAYRDRGNISFAETGEDARGQIVRDYLADRDERPDGTRVAMAHRRADVRAINDAIRAELQDRGELAQGEDAGALTFQTNDGKREFAPGDRIVFLENNRDLGVKNGMLGTVDHVEPGRIIATLDGRGGDSVSVPMGDYQAIDHGYATTIHKNQGATVDRAYVMASGTMDRHLTYVAMTRHRDGVQLYAAQDEFTNAGRLVEHGAAPYEHDPQKSDSYFVTLENDKGEQRTLWGVDLERAMKEAAPEIGEKIGLQHEGSTPVTLPDGTQTHRNTWKVQDAGELAYSQLERRLSRSGVKETTLDYTRDFAERRGIAEQMGVRSEIEIPAERTGLRAERESTAGDHALDRRSSQKVRADLAQDLRADPREDLAGDRQQRQRPFEGLKLGRRAAPESREPDRAGADGPQIDQKRPQQAEKQRRGMFAGLKLNARPAPSQERTERPEREGSLRQAPAPDRLAERARGQSPLEAAVDRYSRAYQSIDQHRREGLPVLDMQRQEIGDAGRQLDQVQGGMKDLLRSTLQNDPATVRAMTELSGRERVAQVIDGMKRENAALQDPNIRAERFVERWQELQGQRRELRGWQHDDARAKVESQMNGMTKSLERDPQVDSILRNRRQELGIGQQQRRGQSIAHELQEEMSRSRQLSRGIGLGR
;
A
#
# COMPACT_ATOMS: atom_id res chain seq x y z
N MET A 1 3.28 3.49 -3.87
CA MET A 1 3.16 2.98 -2.49
C MET A 1 4.13 3.76 -1.65
N ALA A 2 3.62 4.42 -0.60
CA ALA A 2 4.38 5.23 0.33
C ALA A 2 5.63 4.50 0.86
N ILE A 3 6.73 5.22 0.99
CA ILE A 3 8.04 4.70 1.39
C ILE A 3 8.44 5.35 2.71
N TYR A 4 8.84 4.54 3.70
CA TYR A 4 9.43 5.08 4.92
C TYR A 4 10.91 5.43 4.68
N HIS A 5 11.28 6.71 4.81
CA HIS A 5 12.66 7.10 5.09
C HIS A 5 12.70 8.18 6.16
N PHE A 6 13.66 8.03 7.07
CA PHE A 6 14.06 9.03 8.06
C PHE A 6 15.51 8.75 8.46
N SER A 7 16.41 9.68 8.19
CA SER A 7 17.82 9.59 8.61
C SER A 7 18.29 10.90 9.25
N MET A 8 19.25 10.80 10.17
CA MET A 8 19.82 11.92 10.91
C MET A 8 21.35 11.96 10.72
N LYS A 9 21.91 13.10 10.28
CA LYS A 9 23.30 13.25 9.84
C LYS A 9 23.92 14.54 10.43
N PRO A 10 25.12 14.52 11.05
CA PRO A 10 25.75 15.75 11.55
C PRO A 10 26.47 16.50 10.41
N VAL A 11 26.27 17.82 10.33
CA VAL A 11 27.12 18.70 9.51
C VAL A 11 28.31 19.13 10.36
N SER A 12 29.51 18.65 10.01
CA SER A 12 30.75 18.95 10.73
C SER A 12 31.87 19.46 9.81
N ARG A 13 32.60 20.43 10.34
CA ARG A 13 33.81 21.02 9.73
C ARG A 13 34.90 19.98 9.47
N ALA A 14 35.00 18.94 10.30
CA ALA A 14 35.94 17.84 10.10
C ALA A 14 35.67 17.05 8.80
N GLY A 15 34.42 17.04 8.33
CA GLY A 15 34.02 16.45 7.04
C GLY A 15 34.16 17.43 5.85
N GLY A 16 34.71 18.63 6.05
CA GLY A 16 34.79 19.66 5.02
C GLY A 16 33.44 20.30 4.65
N ARG A 17 32.41 20.18 5.51
CA ARG A 17 31.09 20.78 5.30
C ARG A 17 30.91 22.01 6.20
N SER A 18 30.31 23.07 5.66
CA SER A 18 29.78 24.21 6.43
C SER A 18 28.26 24.19 6.42
N ALA A 19 27.64 24.88 7.40
CA ALA A 19 26.18 24.98 7.46
C ALA A 19 25.63 25.79 6.26
N VAL A 20 26.21 26.97 5.99
CA VAL A 20 25.86 27.85 4.87
C VAL A 20 25.90 27.13 3.52
N ALA A 21 26.98 26.40 3.21
CA ALA A 21 27.08 25.64 1.96
C ALA A 21 26.07 24.49 1.87
N SER A 22 25.77 23.87 3.02
CA SER A 22 24.79 22.79 3.11
C SER A 22 23.38 23.31 2.83
N MET A 23 23.04 24.52 3.30
CA MET A 23 21.71 25.07 3.08
C MET A 23 21.54 25.71 1.70
N ALA A 24 22.53 26.48 1.22
CA ALA A 24 22.49 27.04 -0.14
C ALA A 24 22.23 25.95 -1.19
N TYR A 25 22.87 24.79 -1.04
CA TYR A 25 22.67 23.63 -1.93
C TYR A 25 21.27 23.00 -1.83
N ARG A 26 20.60 23.11 -0.67
CA ARG A 26 19.26 22.56 -0.44
C ARG A 26 18.19 23.51 -0.95
N ALA A 27 18.16 24.75 -0.47
CA ALA A 27 17.23 25.78 -0.92
C ALA A 27 17.38 26.16 -2.41
N GLY A 28 18.55 25.92 -3.02
CA GLY A 28 18.83 26.33 -4.41
C GLY A 28 19.21 27.82 -4.51
N GLU A 29 19.83 28.36 -3.45
CA GLU A 29 20.05 29.79 -3.28
C GLU A 29 21.53 30.20 -3.36
N LYS A 30 21.78 31.49 -3.22
CA LYS A 30 23.11 32.10 -3.20
C LYS A 30 23.42 32.68 -1.81
N LEU A 31 24.22 31.97 -1.02
CA LEU A 31 24.63 32.42 0.32
C LEU A 31 26.14 32.57 0.41
N THR A 32 26.62 33.53 1.21
CA THR A 32 28.06 33.70 1.50
C THR A 32 28.36 33.25 2.92
N ASN A 33 29.38 32.40 3.06
CA ASN A 33 29.90 31.95 4.35
C ASN A 33 30.94 32.96 4.84
N GLU A 34 30.52 33.92 5.68
CA GLU A 34 31.36 35.02 6.15
C GLU A 34 32.62 34.55 6.91
N ARG A 35 32.55 33.36 7.51
CA ARG A 35 33.65 32.68 8.22
C ARG A 35 34.89 32.43 7.35
N ASP A 36 34.71 32.22 6.04
CA ASP A 36 35.82 31.99 5.09
C ASP A 36 35.70 32.75 3.76
N GLY A 37 34.68 33.59 3.60
CA GLY A 37 34.47 34.44 2.42
C GLY A 37 34.00 33.68 1.18
N ILE A 38 33.58 32.42 1.30
CA ILE A 38 33.16 31.61 0.15
C ILE A 38 31.67 31.82 -0.13
N THR A 39 31.35 32.37 -1.32
CA THR A 39 29.98 32.40 -1.84
C THR A 39 29.63 31.07 -2.50
N HIS A 40 28.52 30.49 -2.07
CA HIS A 40 27.92 29.27 -2.60
C HIS A 40 26.67 29.64 -3.41
N ASP A 41 26.77 29.56 -4.73
CA ASP A 41 25.69 29.91 -5.66
C ASP A 41 25.08 28.65 -6.28
N TYR A 42 23.82 28.35 -5.93
CA TYR A 42 23.06 27.22 -6.45
C TYR A 42 21.74 27.65 -7.12
N THR A 43 21.62 28.92 -7.52
CA THR A 43 20.44 29.50 -8.20
C THR A 43 20.04 28.82 -9.51
N ALA A 44 20.95 28.04 -10.12
CA ALA A 44 20.68 27.21 -11.29
C ALA A 44 20.17 25.79 -10.96
N LYS A 45 19.92 25.45 -9.68
CA LYS A 45 19.42 24.13 -9.26
C LYS A 45 17.90 24.06 -9.46
N GLN A 46 17.47 23.11 -10.29
CA GLN A 46 16.06 22.75 -10.45
C GLN A 46 15.64 21.65 -9.46
N GLY A 47 14.33 21.40 -9.33
CA GLY A 47 13.79 20.33 -8.48
C GLY A 47 13.67 20.68 -7.00
N VAL A 48 13.67 21.97 -6.63
CA VAL A 48 13.23 22.44 -5.32
C VAL A 48 11.74 22.78 -5.45
N GLU A 49 10.86 22.11 -4.69
CA GLU A 49 9.41 22.41 -4.66
C GLU A 49 9.12 23.57 -3.69
N HIS A 50 9.83 23.63 -2.56
CA HIS A 50 9.63 24.63 -1.50
C HIS A 50 10.89 24.77 -0.63
N ALA A 51 11.10 25.92 0.02
CA ALA A 51 12.12 26.09 1.06
C ALA A 51 11.72 27.16 2.09
N GLU A 52 11.85 26.86 3.40
CA GLU A 52 11.29 27.68 4.49
C GLU A 52 12.04 27.47 5.81
N ILE A 53 12.15 28.54 6.61
CA ILE A 53 12.71 28.48 7.97
C ILE A 53 11.58 28.46 9.01
N VAL A 54 11.57 27.40 9.80
CA VAL A 54 10.72 27.23 10.98
C VAL A 54 11.54 27.59 12.23
N LEU A 55 10.91 28.33 13.14
CA LEU A 55 11.45 28.70 14.44
C LEU A 55 10.58 28.07 15.55
N PRO A 56 11.13 27.88 16.76
CA PRO A 56 10.32 27.42 17.88
C PRO A 56 9.22 28.41 18.23
N GLU A 57 8.09 27.89 18.66
CA GLU A 57 6.95 28.68 19.11
C GLU A 57 7.29 29.55 20.31
N GLY A 58 6.69 30.74 20.36
CA GLY A 58 7.01 31.79 21.33
C GLY A 58 8.37 32.48 21.12
N VAL A 59 9.25 31.99 20.24
CA VAL A 59 10.58 32.60 20.03
C VAL A 59 10.55 33.65 18.92
N ASN A 60 10.39 34.91 19.32
CA ASN A 60 10.58 36.07 18.44
C ASN A 60 12.07 36.30 18.14
N ALA A 61 12.57 35.64 17.10
CA ALA A 61 13.93 35.78 16.60
C ALA A 61 13.92 36.10 15.10
N ASP A 62 13.50 37.31 14.72
CA ASP A 62 13.36 37.67 13.30
C ASP A 62 14.68 37.66 12.52
N TRP A 63 15.81 37.90 13.20
CA TRP A 63 17.16 37.70 12.63
C TRP A 63 17.39 36.25 12.16
N ALA A 64 16.73 35.27 12.79
CA ALA A 64 16.83 33.87 12.43
C ALA A 64 15.90 33.47 11.28
N ARG A 65 15.04 34.38 10.79
CA ARG A 65 14.20 34.17 9.60
C ARG A 65 14.96 34.46 8.30
N ASP A 66 16.08 35.20 8.35
CA ASP A 66 17.00 35.29 7.23
C ASP A 66 17.96 34.10 7.21
N ARG A 67 18.09 33.48 6.03
CA ARG A 67 18.89 32.26 5.84
C ARG A 67 20.40 32.51 5.86
N SER A 68 20.85 33.69 5.46
CA SER A 68 22.25 34.08 5.55
C SER A 68 22.64 34.32 7.00
N ASP A 69 21.85 35.12 7.72
CA ASP A 69 22.11 35.46 9.12
C ASP A 69 22.06 34.22 10.03
N LEU A 70 21.03 33.37 9.87
CA LEU A 70 20.89 32.13 10.64
C LEU A 70 22.11 31.20 10.50
N TRP A 71 22.53 30.91 9.27
CA TRP A 71 23.58 29.92 9.04
C TRP A 71 25.00 30.48 9.23
N ASN A 72 25.20 31.79 9.09
CA ASN A 72 26.45 32.42 9.53
C ASN A 72 26.54 32.49 11.06
N ALA A 73 25.44 32.78 11.77
CA ALA A 73 25.42 32.71 13.24
C ALA A 73 25.71 31.28 13.75
N ALA A 74 25.14 30.25 13.10
CA ALA A 74 25.43 28.83 13.41
C ALA A 74 26.91 28.45 13.19
N GLU A 75 27.58 29.07 12.22
CA GLU A 75 29.02 28.93 12.04
C GLU A 75 29.80 29.70 13.13
N PHE A 76 29.52 30.98 13.39
CA PHE A 76 30.27 31.77 14.36
C PHE A 76 30.10 31.31 15.82
N ALA A 77 28.97 30.67 16.17
CA ALA A 77 28.72 30.14 17.52
C ALA A 77 29.69 29.01 17.91
N GLU A 78 30.32 28.32 16.95
CA GLU A 78 31.22 27.20 17.22
C GLU A 78 32.69 27.55 16.99
N LYS A 79 33.51 27.41 18.05
CA LYS A 79 34.91 27.86 18.06
C LYS A 79 35.94 26.80 17.65
N ARG A 80 35.56 25.53 17.49
CA ARG A 80 36.51 24.44 17.17
C ARG A 80 36.54 24.10 15.67
N LYS A 81 37.71 23.64 15.20
CA LYS A 81 37.93 23.20 13.80
C LYS A 81 37.21 21.88 13.44
N ASP A 82 36.78 21.12 14.42
CA ASP A 82 36.10 19.82 14.32
C ASP A 82 34.58 19.91 14.63
N ALA A 83 34.07 21.10 14.93
CA ALA A 83 32.73 21.29 15.45
C ALA A 83 31.63 20.75 14.53
N ARG A 84 30.53 20.31 15.14
CA ARG A 84 29.23 20.15 14.48
C ARG A 84 28.56 21.53 14.47
N VAL A 85 28.16 21.99 13.29
CA VAL A 85 27.60 23.33 13.07
C VAL A 85 26.09 23.28 12.86
N ALA A 86 25.61 22.25 12.17
CA ALA A 86 24.18 21.95 12.00
C ALA A 86 23.91 20.44 12.13
N ARG A 87 22.63 20.09 12.32
CA ARG A 87 22.11 18.73 12.38
C ARG A 87 21.11 18.56 11.23
N GLU A 88 21.38 17.65 10.31
CA GLU A 88 20.49 17.36 9.19
C GLU A 88 19.57 16.18 9.52
N PHE A 89 18.31 16.31 9.15
CA PHE A 89 17.35 15.21 9.00
C PHE A 89 16.92 15.13 7.54
N GLU A 90 16.58 13.93 7.07
CA GLU A 90 16.25 13.66 5.67
C GLU A 90 15.13 12.62 5.65
N ILE A 91 13.97 13.02 5.11
CA ILE A 91 12.69 12.29 5.19
C ILE A 91 12.10 12.09 3.79
N ALA A 92 11.55 10.90 3.51
CA ALA A 92 10.80 10.65 2.28
C ALA A 92 9.32 11.03 2.49
N LEU A 93 8.78 11.82 1.57
CA LEU A 93 7.40 12.30 1.57
C LEU A 93 6.56 11.37 0.68
N PRO A 94 5.44 10.78 1.15
CA PRO A 94 4.64 9.87 0.35
C PRO A 94 4.16 10.48 -0.98
N HIS A 95 4.38 9.78 -2.09
CA HIS A 95 4.08 10.29 -3.44
C HIS A 95 2.58 10.38 -3.73
N GLU A 96 1.75 9.66 -2.96
CA GLU A 96 0.31 9.64 -3.07
C GLU A 96 -0.37 10.89 -2.47
N LEU A 97 0.40 11.71 -1.75
CA LEU A 97 -0.05 13.00 -1.22
C LEU A 97 0.16 14.10 -2.27
N SER A 98 -0.73 15.10 -2.28
CA SER A 98 -0.56 16.31 -3.09
C SER A 98 0.71 17.08 -2.69
N ALA A 99 1.21 17.98 -3.56
CA ALA A 99 2.38 18.81 -3.23
C ALA A 99 2.18 19.63 -1.95
N GLU A 100 0.97 20.12 -1.73
CA GLU A 100 0.53 20.82 -0.53
C GLU A 100 0.51 19.90 0.71
N GLN A 101 -0.07 18.70 0.62
CA GLN A 101 -0.05 17.72 1.71
C GLN A 101 1.37 17.25 2.07
N ARG A 102 2.27 17.16 1.08
CA ARG A 102 3.70 16.89 1.29
C ARG A 102 4.39 18.07 1.99
N LEU A 103 4.02 19.30 1.66
CA LEU A 103 4.51 20.52 2.32
C LEU A 103 4.04 20.61 3.77
N GLU A 104 2.76 20.34 4.06
CA GLU A 104 2.26 20.29 5.43
C GLU A 104 3.00 19.24 6.26
N ALA A 105 3.17 18.02 5.75
CA ALA A 105 3.91 16.98 6.45
C ALA A 105 5.38 17.38 6.74
N ALA A 106 6.06 18.03 5.78
CA ALA A 106 7.42 18.50 5.96
C ALA A 106 7.52 19.65 6.98
N ARG A 107 6.57 20.59 6.96
CA ARG A 107 6.49 21.71 7.91
C ARG A 107 6.16 21.23 9.33
N GLU A 108 5.21 20.30 9.48
CA GLU A 108 4.84 19.66 10.75
C GLU A 108 6.05 18.97 11.40
N MET A 109 6.82 18.19 10.63
CA MET A 109 8.06 17.57 11.10
C MET A 109 9.17 18.59 11.41
N ALA A 110 9.18 19.75 10.73
CA ALA A 110 10.12 20.84 11.03
C ALA A 110 9.75 21.62 12.29
N GLN A 111 8.46 21.83 12.55
CA GLN A 111 7.92 22.46 13.76
C GLN A 111 8.18 21.56 14.98
N GLU A 112 7.81 20.28 14.89
CA GLU A 112 8.13 19.25 15.89
C GLU A 112 9.63 19.19 16.24
N LEU A 113 10.54 19.40 15.27
CA LEU A 113 11.97 19.49 15.55
C LEU A 113 12.37 20.83 16.19
N ALA A 114 11.76 21.93 15.76
CA ALA A 114 12.07 23.26 16.26
C ALA A 114 11.70 23.40 17.75
N ASP A 115 10.46 23.07 18.10
CA ASP A 115 9.94 23.22 19.47
C ASP A 115 10.62 22.28 20.45
N ARG A 116 10.63 20.99 20.12
CA ARG A 116 11.24 19.91 20.91
C ARG A 116 12.67 20.21 21.32
N TYR A 117 13.45 20.87 20.48
CA TYR A 117 14.86 21.19 20.74
C TYR A 117 15.13 22.69 21.03
N GLY A 118 14.12 23.56 20.92
CA GLY A 118 14.25 25.01 21.00
C GLY A 118 15.13 25.62 19.89
N ALA A 119 15.22 24.96 18.73
CA ALA A 119 16.19 25.25 17.67
C ALA A 119 15.51 25.77 16.38
N ALA A 120 16.26 26.50 15.54
CA ALA A 120 15.77 26.87 14.21
C ALA A 120 15.94 25.68 13.24
N VAL A 121 14.97 25.46 12.37
CA VAL A 121 14.93 24.37 11.38
C VAL A 121 14.63 24.94 10.00
N ASP A 122 15.61 24.90 9.10
CA ASP A 122 15.49 25.32 7.72
C ASP A 122 15.27 24.12 6.82
N PHE A 123 14.12 24.00 6.17
CA PHE A 123 13.79 22.85 5.35
C PHE A 123 13.64 23.20 3.86
N ALA A 124 13.96 22.23 3.02
CA ALA A 124 13.76 22.30 1.58
C ALA A 124 13.19 20.98 1.06
N ILE A 125 12.13 21.07 0.25
CA ILE A 125 11.44 19.96 -0.39
C ILE A 125 11.96 19.78 -1.81
N HIS A 126 12.17 18.52 -2.21
CA HIS A 126 12.65 18.16 -3.53
C HIS A 126 11.69 17.27 -4.30
N ALA A 127 11.43 17.68 -5.54
CA ALA A 127 10.77 16.87 -6.55
C ALA A 127 11.75 15.80 -7.08
N PRO A 128 11.26 14.63 -7.50
CA PRO A 128 12.06 13.68 -8.26
C PRO A 128 12.44 14.26 -9.63
N HIS A 129 13.70 14.10 -10.01
CA HIS A 129 14.19 14.42 -11.35
C HIS A 129 13.81 13.34 -12.37
N GLU A 130 13.80 13.68 -13.66
CA GLU A 130 13.50 12.78 -14.80
C GLU A 130 14.32 11.46 -14.81
N ALA A 131 15.52 11.46 -14.21
CA ALA A 131 16.41 10.32 -14.11
C ALA A 131 16.26 9.48 -12.82
N SER A 132 15.38 9.89 -11.89
CA SER A 132 15.13 9.22 -10.60
C SER A 132 13.75 8.53 -10.58
N ASP A 133 13.43 7.80 -9.50
CA ASP A 133 12.05 7.32 -9.30
C ASP A 133 11.11 8.53 -9.13
N VAL A 134 10.09 8.62 -9.99
CA VAL A 134 9.03 9.64 -9.99
C VAL A 134 8.20 9.69 -8.69
N ARG A 135 8.45 8.76 -7.76
CA ARG A 135 7.85 8.72 -6.41
C ARG A 135 8.72 9.37 -5.33
N ASN A 136 9.98 9.69 -5.61
CA ASN A 136 10.99 10.05 -4.60
C ASN A 136 10.93 11.53 -4.16
N HIS A 137 9.75 12.01 -3.76
CA HIS A 137 9.64 13.28 -3.04
C HIS A 137 10.28 13.16 -1.66
N HIS A 138 11.03 14.18 -1.26
CA HIS A 138 11.75 14.18 0.02
C HIS A 138 11.99 15.59 0.54
N ALA A 139 12.22 15.71 1.84
CA ALA A 139 12.66 16.95 2.46
C ALA A 139 14.00 16.75 3.19
N HIS A 140 14.90 17.72 3.05
CA HIS A 140 16.02 17.91 3.96
C HIS A 140 15.64 18.98 4.98
N LEU A 141 15.76 18.67 6.27
CA LEU A 141 15.49 19.58 7.39
C LEU A 141 16.81 19.84 8.11
N LEU A 142 17.31 21.07 8.07
CA LEU A 142 18.60 21.45 8.65
C LEU A 142 18.37 22.25 9.94
N MET A 143 18.72 21.66 11.08
CA MET A 143 18.50 22.21 12.42
C MET A 143 19.79 22.80 13.01
N THR A 144 19.69 23.89 13.78
CA THR A 144 20.83 24.44 14.53
C THR A 144 21.29 23.52 15.66
N THR A 145 22.59 23.46 15.93
CA THR A 145 23.15 22.69 17.07
C THR A 145 22.97 23.37 18.44
N ARG A 146 22.26 24.50 18.45
CA ARG A 146 22.01 25.40 19.57
C ARG A 146 20.58 25.90 19.52
N GLN A 147 20.05 26.24 20.67
CA GLN A 147 18.76 26.90 20.80
C GLN A 147 18.82 28.29 20.18
N VAL A 148 17.72 28.73 19.56
CA VAL A 148 17.57 30.07 18.99
C VAL A 148 16.89 30.98 20.01
N THR A 149 17.31 32.23 20.09
CA THR A 149 16.76 33.24 21.01
C THR A 149 16.71 34.59 20.31
N GLU A 150 15.91 35.52 20.84
CA GLU A 150 15.83 36.92 20.37
C GLU A 150 17.21 37.57 20.18
N GLY A 151 18.16 37.30 21.08
CA GLY A 151 19.52 37.86 21.05
C GLY A 151 20.60 37.01 20.33
N GLY A 152 20.23 35.90 19.67
CA GLY A 152 21.19 35.03 18.96
C GLY A 152 21.07 33.55 19.31
N LEU A 153 22.10 32.76 18.98
CA LEU A 153 22.15 31.34 19.35
C LEU A 153 22.66 31.13 20.78
N GLY A 154 21.83 30.47 21.59
CA GLY A 154 22.08 30.20 23.00
C GLY A 154 22.77 28.87 23.27
N ASP A 155 22.21 28.11 24.22
CA ASP A 155 22.81 26.89 24.75
C ASP A 155 22.71 25.71 23.75
N LYS A 156 23.51 24.66 23.93
CA LYS A 156 23.45 23.48 23.05
C LYS A 156 22.21 22.65 23.33
N THR A 157 21.48 22.30 22.26
CA THR A 157 20.28 21.44 22.32
C THR A 157 20.62 20.10 22.97
N TYR A 158 19.65 19.45 23.62
CA TYR A 158 19.92 18.21 24.34
C TYR A 158 20.29 17.04 23.40
N LEU A 159 19.88 17.08 22.12
CA LEU A 159 20.34 16.16 21.07
C LEU A 159 21.87 16.20 20.83
N GLU A 160 22.53 17.32 21.15
CA GLU A 160 23.99 17.49 21.04
C GLU A 160 24.74 17.30 22.38
N ARG A 161 24.05 16.93 23.46
CA ARG A 161 24.66 16.55 24.76
C ARG A 161 25.12 15.10 24.70
N GLU A 162 26.00 14.70 25.63
CA GLU A 162 26.45 13.31 25.75
C GLU A 162 25.40 12.42 26.46
N ASN A 163 25.26 11.17 26.02
CA ASN A 163 24.31 10.20 26.63
C ASN A 163 24.46 10.06 28.15
N LYS A 164 25.68 10.24 28.69
CA LYS A 164 25.92 10.23 30.15
C LYS A 164 25.28 11.42 30.86
N TRP A 165 25.29 12.60 30.25
CA TRP A 165 24.65 13.79 30.78
C TRP A 165 23.13 13.68 30.70
N LEU A 166 22.60 13.17 29.57
CA LEU A 166 21.17 12.93 29.38
C LEU A 166 20.60 12.00 30.45
N LEU A 167 21.21 10.82 30.63
CA LEU A 167 20.79 9.85 31.65
C LEU A 167 20.96 10.35 33.10
N ALA A 168 21.81 11.35 33.33
CA ALA A 168 21.98 11.97 34.65
C ALA A 168 20.93 13.07 34.97
N HIS A 169 20.05 13.40 34.02
CA HIS A 169 18.93 14.33 34.16
C HIS A 169 17.60 13.67 33.75
N ASP A 170 17.53 12.33 33.82
CA ASP A 170 16.38 11.49 33.43
C ASP A 170 15.89 11.67 31.97
N LEU A 171 16.75 12.21 31.09
CA LEU A 171 16.45 12.42 29.67
C LEU A 171 16.80 11.18 28.82
N PRO A 172 16.02 10.89 27.76
CA PRO A 172 16.30 9.80 26.83
C PRO A 172 17.66 10.00 26.11
N THR A 173 18.35 8.91 25.80
CA THR A 173 19.60 8.95 25.00
C THR A 173 19.34 9.43 23.57
N THR A 174 20.39 9.85 22.85
CA THR A 174 20.29 10.25 21.43
C THR A 174 19.63 9.16 20.56
N ASP A 175 19.88 7.87 20.85
CA ASP A 175 19.30 6.74 20.11
C ASP A 175 17.82 6.51 20.45
N MET A 176 17.42 6.78 21.69
CA MET A 176 16.00 6.78 22.09
C MET A 176 15.25 7.96 21.46
N GLN A 177 15.84 9.15 21.47
CA GLN A 177 15.30 10.34 20.78
C GLN A 177 15.15 10.08 19.26
N LEU A 178 16.13 9.41 18.63
CA LEU A 178 16.07 9.06 17.22
C LEU A 178 14.94 8.05 16.91
N ARG A 179 14.70 7.06 17.78
CA ARG A 179 13.55 6.14 17.64
C ARG A 179 12.22 6.87 17.77
N ASP A 180 12.10 7.76 18.75
CA ASP A 180 10.89 8.56 18.97
C ASP A 180 10.59 9.49 17.79
N LEU A 181 11.59 10.24 17.28
CA LEU A 181 11.45 11.05 16.06
C LEU A 181 11.06 10.21 14.84
N ARG A 182 11.58 8.99 14.71
CA ARG A 182 11.20 8.07 13.64
C ARG A 182 9.74 7.63 13.76
N GLN A 183 9.27 7.31 14.96
CA GLN A 183 7.88 6.95 15.24
C GLN A 183 6.94 8.15 15.02
N ARG A 184 7.36 9.37 15.38
CA ARG A 184 6.61 10.61 15.11
C ARG A 184 6.49 10.88 13.61
N TRP A 185 7.56 10.66 12.82
CA TRP A 185 7.48 10.77 11.36
C TRP A 185 6.54 9.73 10.72
N GLU A 186 6.52 8.48 11.22
CA GLU A 186 5.48 7.54 10.81
C GLU A 186 4.09 8.07 11.14
N GLY A 187 3.87 8.56 12.37
CA GLY A 187 2.60 9.12 12.81
C GLY A 187 2.10 10.21 11.86
N ILE A 188 2.92 11.23 11.62
CA ILE A 188 2.65 12.34 10.69
C ILE A 188 2.30 11.79 9.29
N ALA A 189 3.18 11.01 8.68
CA ALA A 189 2.98 10.54 7.32
C ALA A 189 1.77 9.58 7.18
N ASN A 190 1.50 8.74 8.19
CA ASN A 190 0.32 7.86 8.22
C ASN A 190 -0.97 8.64 8.46
N GLU A 191 -0.94 9.70 9.28
CA GLU A 191 -2.08 10.61 9.41
C GLU A 191 -2.36 11.32 8.08
N ARG A 192 -1.33 11.83 7.38
CA ARG A 192 -1.47 12.49 6.07
C ARG A 192 -1.97 11.51 4.99
N LEU A 193 -1.52 10.24 4.98
CA LEU A 193 -2.08 9.19 4.11
C LEU A 193 -3.56 8.89 4.44
N ALA A 194 -3.92 8.83 5.72
CA ALA A 194 -5.32 8.74 6.14
C ALA A 194 -6.13 10.01 5.81
N MET A 195 -5.51 11.21 5.83
CA MET A 195 -6.14 12.47 5.39
C MET A 195 -6.56 12.40 3.93
N ALA A 196 -5.75 11.79 3.07
CA ALA A 196 -6.06 11.57 1.66
C ALA A 196 -7.09 10.44 1.40
N GLY A 197 -7.61 9.78 2.44
CA GLY A 197 -8.53 8.64 2.30
C GLY A 197 -7.86 7.38 1.75
N LEU A 198 -6.54 7.25 1.92
CA LEU A 198 -5.75 6.12 1.47
C LEU A 198 -5.56 5.11 2.61
N ASP A 199 -5.79 3.83 2.33
CA ASP A 199 -5.54 2.75 3.30
C ASP A 199 -4.09 2.22 3.27
N ILE A 200 -3.17 3.03 2.72
CA ILE A 200 -1.73 2.75 2.66
C ILE A 200 -1.07 3.30 3.92
N ARG A 201 -0.18 2.52 4.54
CA ARG A 201 0.62 2.94 5.71
C ARG A 201 2.11 2.68 5.49
N ILE A 202 2.92 3.41 6.23
CA ILE A 202 4.36 3.20 6.41
C ILE A 202 4.64 2.76 7.86
N ASP A 203 5.83 2.23 8.15
CA ASP A 203 6.21 1.69 9.46
C ASP A 203 7.66 2.13 9.77
N HIS A 204 7.87 2.79 10.91
CA HIS A 204 9.16 3.35 11.32
C HIS A 204 10.17 2.29 11.77
N ARG A 205 9.70 1.09 12.14
CA ARG A 205 10.56 0.02 12.65
C ARG A 205 11.47 -0.45 11.52
N SER A 206 12.74 -0.67 11.85
CA SER A 206 13.66 -1.27 10.89
C SER A 206 13.12 -2.62 10.42
N HIS A 207 13.50 -3.05 9.22
CA HIS A 207 13.15 -4.39 8.74
C HIS A 207 13.60 -5.47 9.75
N MET A 208 14.79 -5.33 10.35
CA MET A 208 15.25 -6.17 11.48
C MET A 208 14.28 -6.20 12.68
N GLU A 209 13.77 -5.06 13.15
CA GLU A 209 12.79 -4.98 14.25
C GLU A 209 11.40 -5.55 13.87
N ARG A 210 11.17 -5.81 12.57
CA ARG A 210 9.98 -6.50 12.02
C ARG A 210 10.24 -7.98 11.69
N GLY A 211 11.43 -8.52 12.01
CA GLY A 211 11.84 -9.88 11.62
C GLY A 211 12.21 -10.03 10.13
N LEU A 212 12.34 -8.92 9.42
CA LEU A 212 12.67 -8.87 7.99
C LEU A 212 14.18 -8.68 7.77
N GLU A 213 14.76 -9.53 6.94
CA GLU A 213 16.14 -9.45 6.45
C GLU A 213 16.26 -8.69 5.13
N ILE A 214 15.13 -8.42 4.44
CA ILE A 214 15.09 -7.57 3.24
C ILE A 214 15.78 -6.24 3.56
N ALA A 215 16.69 -5.82 2.67
CA ALA A 215 17.28 -4.49 2.75
C ALA A 215 16.19 -3.47 2.42
N PRO A 216 15.91 -2.49 3.30
CA PRO A 216 15.02 -1.39 2.94
C PRO A 216 15.58 -0.67 1.70
N THR A 217 14.70 -0.19 0.84
CA THR A 217 15.07 0.58 -0.35
C THR A 217 15.88 1.80 0.06
N GLU A 218 17.16 1.87 -0.29
CA GLU A 218 17.99 3.03 0.07
C GLU A 218 17.49 4.29 -0.61
N HIS A 219 17.29 5.35 0.19
CA HIS A 219 16.95 6.67 -0.31
C HIS A 219 18.21 7.33 -0.90
N MET A 220 18.13 7.76 -2.16
CA MET A 220 19.23 8.24 -2.99
C MET A 220 19.75 9.63 -2.60
N GLY A 221 20.31 9.75 -1.39
CA GLY A 221 20.90 10.99 -0.88
C GLY A 221 22.19 11.43 -1.60
N VAL A 222 22.56 12.70 -1.41
CA VAL A 222 23.60 13.48 -2.12
C VAL A 222 25.03 12.88 -2.15
N HIS A 223 25.28 11.75 -1.48
CA HIS A 223 26.61 11.11 -1.42
C HIS A 223 27.11 10.60 -2.78
N ALA A 224 26.24 10.08 -3.65
CA ALA A 224 26.63 9.68 -5.00
C ALA A 224 27.25 10.85 -5.78
N THR A 225 26.59 12.01 -5.79
CA THR A 225 27.05 13.22 -6.49
C THR A 225 28.33 13.83 -5.89
N GLN A 226 28.63 13.59 -4.60
CA GLN A 226 29.91 13.97 -4.01
C GLN A 226 31.07 13.02 -4.35
N MET A 227 30.80 11.76 -4.67
CA MET A 227 31.82 10.81 -5.17
C MET A 227 32.11 11.00 -6.66
N GLU A 228 31.06 11.24 -7.45
CA GLU A 228 31.16 11.62 -8.87
C GLU A 228 32.03 12.88 -9.06
N ARG A 229 31.84 13.92 -8.23
CA ARG A 229 32.69 15.13 -8.20
C ARG A 229 34.14 14.89 -7.74
N ARG A 230 34.49 13.69 -7.25
CA ARG A 230 35.87 13.28 -6.94
C ARG A 230 36.47 12.36 -8.01
N GLY A 231 35.77 12.12 -9.12
CA GLY A 231 36.23 11.25 -10.20
C GLY A 231 36.11 9.75 -9.88
N LEU A 232 35.26 9.37 -8.93
CA LEU A 232 34.87 7.98 -8.70
C LEU A 232 33.60 7.68 -9.50
N ASP A 233 33.64 6.63 -10.31
CA ASP A 233 32.57 6.24 -11.22
C ASP A 233 31.44 5.53 -10.45
N VAL A 234 30.24 6.09 -10.45
CA VAL A 234 29.05 5.58 -9.75
C VAL A 234 27.82 5.85 -10.62
N SER A 235 27.13 4.79 -11.07
CA SER A 235 25.92 4.92 -11.87
C SER A 235 24.78 5.55 -11.07
N ARG A 236 23.88 6.27 -11.76
CA ARG A 236 22.77 7.04 -11.17
C ARG A 236 21.44 6.28 -11.22
N SER A 237 21.47 4.95 -11.38
CA SER A 237 20.34 4.10 -11.78
C SER A 237 19.71 3.30 -10.63
N ARG A 238 18.51 3.74 -10.21
CA ARG A 238 17.42 2.99 -9.52
C ARG A 238 17.82 1.97 -8.43
N LEU A 239 17.49 2.35 -7.19
CA LEU A 239 18.01 1.76 -5.95
C LEU A 239 19.54 1.88 -5.87
N ASP A 240 20.14 1.46 -4.75
CA ASP A 240 21.43 0.80 -4.87
C ASP A 240 21.16 -0.50 -5.65
N GLU A 241 21.70 -0.65 -6.86
CA GLU A 241 21.50 -1.87 -7.64
C GLU A 241 22.02 -3.11 -6.89
N GLU A 242 23.00 -2.96 -5.97
CA GLU A 242 23.41 -4.06 -5.10
C GLU A 242 22.34 -4.36 -4.04
N ALA A 243 21.63 -3.38 -3.49
CA ALA A 243 20.48 -3.60 -2.60
C ALA A 243 19.31 -4.25 -3.33
N ALA A 244 19.02 -3.81 -4.56
CA ALA A 244 18.00 -4.43 -5.42
C ALA A 244 18.32 -5.89 -5.72
N ARG A 245 19.57 -6.17 -6.14
CA ARG A 245 20.04 -7.54 -6.41
C ARG A 245 20.12 -8.39 -5.13
N ARG A 246 20.55 -7.83 -4.00
CA ARG A 246 20.53 -8.48 -2.67
C ARG A 246 19.11 -8.82 -2.23
N ASN A 247 18.13 -7.94 -2.48
CA ASN A 247 16.72 -8.23 -2.23
C ASN A 247 16.20 -9.31 -3.17
N ALA A 248 16.46 -9.23 -4.47
CA ALA A 248 16.08 -10.27 -5.42
C ALA A 248 16.76 -11.63 -5.11
N GLU A 249 17.97 -11.64 -4.56
CA GLU A 249 18.67 -12.83 -4.08
C GLU A 249 18.05 -13.39 -2.80
N LEU A 250 17.93 -12.55 -1.76
CA LEU A 250 17.31 -12.92 -0.50
C LEU A 250 15.87 -13.40 -0.69
N ILE A 251 15.08 -12.82 -1.60
CA ILE A 251 13.71 -13.26 -1.89
C ILE A 251 13.70 -14.58 -2.68
N ARG A 252 14.74 -14.90 -3.44
CA ARG A 252 14.93 -16.21 -4.09
C ARG A 252 15.38 -17.32 -3.10
N GLU A 253 16.02 -16.94 -2.00
CA GLU A 253 16.47 -17.83 -0.91
C GLU A 253 15.43 -17.99 0.23
N LYS A 254 14.83 -16.87 0.64
CA LYS A 254 13.90 -16.66 1.76
C LYS A 254 12.62 -15.94 1.30
N PRO A 255 11.81 -16.55 0.41
CA PRO A 255 10.60 -15.93 -0.14
C PRO A 255 9.56 -15.51 0.92
N GLU A 256 9.57 -16.14 2.10
CA GLU A 256 8.72 -15.79 3.25
C GLU A 256 8.83 -14.32 3.67
N GLN A 257 9.97 -13.67 3.40
CA GLN A 257 10.19 -12.24 3.66
C GLN A 257 9.14 -11.33 2.99
N VAL A 258 8.73 -11.67 1.76
CA VAL A 258 7.67 -10.95 1.02
C VAL A 258 6.29 -11.28 1.60
N LEU A 259 6.10 -12.51 2.06
CA LEU A 259 4.83 -12.95 2.63
C LEU A 259 4.56 -12.32 4.01
N THR A 260 5.60 -12.10 4.81
CA THR A 260 5.52 -11.35 6.08
C THR A 260 5.18 -9.87 5.86
N LEU A 261 5.63 -9.27 4.75
CA LEU A 261 5.22 -7.91 4.37
C LEU A 261 3.71 -7.84 4.05
N ILE A 262 3.17 -8.81 3.31
CA ILE A 262 1.75 -8.86 2.94
C ILE A 262 0.88 -9.21 4.16
N THR A 263 1.29 -10.19 4.98
CA THR A 263 0.53 -10.65 6.16
C THR A 263 0.67 -9.78 7.42
N GLY A 264 1.22 -8.57 7.27
CA GLY A 264 0.96 -7.45 8.17
C GLY A 264 -0.39 -6.78 7.90
N GLU A 265 -0.78 -6.67 6.63
CA GLU A 265 -1.95 -5.89 6.15
C GLU A 265 -3.18 -6.79 5.90
N LYS A 266 -2.98 -7.98 5.33
CA LYS A 266 -4.04 -8.92 4.90
C LYS A 266 -3.83 -10.34 5.45
N SER A 267 -4.90 -11.04 5.86
CA SER A 267 -4.82 -12.47 6.22
C SER A 267 -4.81 -13.35 4.96
N VAL A 268 -5.73 -13.07 4.03
CA VAL A 268 -5.82 -13.68 2.71
C VAL A 268 -5.50 -12.65 1.62
N PHE A 269 -4.78 -13.07 0.58
CA PHE A 269 -4.28 -12.21 -0.50
C PHE A 269 -4.23 -12.95 -1.85
N ASP A 270 -4.04 -12.19 -2.93
CA ASP A 270 -3.97 -12.73 -4.29
C ASP A 270 -2.57 -12.58 -4.95
N ARG A 271 -2.47 -13.01 -6.21
CA ARG A 271 -1.23 -12.91 -7.01
C ARG A 271 -0.85 -11.48 -7.35
N HIS A 272 -1.80 -10.53 -7.39
CA HIS A 272 -1.53 -9.12 -7.64
C HIS A 272 -0.97 -8.42 -6.40
N ASP A 273 -1.40 -8.80 -5.19
CA ASP A 273 -0.80 -8.35 -3.93
C ASP A 273 0.66 -8.79 -3.83
N VAL A 274 0.97 -10.06 -4.18
CA VAL A 274 2.35 -10.58 -4.26
C VAL A 274 3.19 -9.78 -5.27
N ALA A 275 2.66 -9.54 -6.47
CA ALA A 275 3.33 -8.73 -7.48
C ALA A 275 3.58 -7.28 -7.01
N ARG A 276 2.60 -6.65 -6.34
CA ARG A 276 2.67 -5.28 -5.81
C ARG A 276 3.67 -5.15 -4.65
N ALA A 277 3.84 -6.20 -3.85
CA ALA A 277 4.88 -6.27 -2.83
C ALA A 277 6.28 -6.39 -3.46
N LEU A 278 6.46 -7.29 -4.43
CA LEU A 278 7.74 -7.50 -5.12
C LEU A 278 8.23 -6.24 -5.87
N HIS A 279 7.33 -5.55 -6.58
CA HIS A 279 7.60 -4.27 -7.25
C HIS A 279 8.01 -3.12 -6.31
N ARG A 280 7.99 -3.32 -4.99
CA ARG A 280 8.46 -2.35 -3.99
C ARG A 280 9.93 -2.56 -3.59
N TYR A 281 10.51 -3.74 -3.86
CA TYR A 281 11.83 -4.14 -3.33
C TYR A 281 12.80 -4.70 -4.39
N ILE A 282 12.32 -4.98 -5.60
CA ILE A 282 13.09 -5.49 -6.74
C ILE A 282 12.99 -4.47 -7.89
N ASN A 283 14.06 -4.35 -8.69
CA ASN A 283 14.11 -3.47 -9.85
C ASN A 283 13.15 -3.91 -10.99
N ASP A 284 12.91 -3.02 -11.95
CA ASP A 284 12.07 -3.27 -13.14
C ASP A 284 12.63 -4.32 -14.12
N ASP A 285 13.62 -5.14 -13.75
CA ASP A 285 14.07 -6.23 -14.61
C ASP A 285 13.03 -7.37 -14.64
N PRO A 286 12.47 -7.73 -15.82
CA PRO A 286 11.44 -8.75 -15.89
C PRO A 286 11.94 -10.15 -15.50
N GLN A 287 13.24 -10.46 -15.59
CA GLN A 287 13.76 -11.79 -15.29
C GLN A 287 13.98 -11.98 -13.79
N GLU A 288 14.61 -11.01 -13.10
CA GLU A 288 14.70 -11.00 -11.63
C GLU A 288 13.31 -10.98 -11.01
N PHE A 289 12.40 -10.13 -11.50
CA PHE A 289 11.01 -10.09 -11.01
C PHE A 289 10.28 -11.43 -11.22
N GLN A 290 10.30 -12.02 -12.42
CA GLN A 290 9.64 -13.31 -12.67
C GLN A 290 10.27 -14.45 -11.86
N SER A 291 11.60 -14.44 -11.66
CA SER A 291 12.31 -15.44 -10.86
C SER A 291 11.95 -15.35 -9.37
N ALA A 292 11.94 -14.14 -8.81
CA ALA A 292 11.53 -13.90 -7.43
C ALA A 292 10.04 -14.18 -7.22
N PHE A 293 9.18 -13.76 -8.15
CA PHE A 293 7.75 -14.08 -8.13
C PHE A 293 7.51 -15.60 -8.14
N ALA A 294 8.16 -16.34 -9.04
CA ALA A 294 8.07 -17.80 -9.08
C ALA A 294 8.58 -18.46 -7.79
N LYS A 295 9.61 -17.90 -7.14
CA LYS A 295 10.11 -18.37 -5.84
C LYS A 295 9.14 -18.10 -4.69
N VAL A 296 8.47 -16.94 -4.68
CA VAL A 296 7.43 -16.64 -3.69
C VAL A 296 6.22 -17.55 -3.87
N MET A 297 5.74 -17.73 -5.11
CA MET A 297 4.63 -18.66 -5.41
C MET A 297 4.98 -20.14 -5.15
N ALA A 298 6.26 -20.51 -5.14
CA ALA A 298 6.74 -21.87 -4.82
C ALA A 298 7.21 -22.02 -3.36
N SER A 299 6.96 -21.04 -2.48
CA SER A 299 7.40 -21.09 -1.09
C SER A 299 6.64 -22.13 -0.26
N PRO A 300 7.32 -22.97 0.57
CA PRO A 300 6.64 -23.88 1.49
C PRO A 300 5.94 -23.17 2.67
N ALA A 301 6.19 -21.86 2.83
CA ALA A 301 5.48 -20.98 3.76
C ALA A 301 4.22 -20.36 3.14
N LEU A 302 4.05 -20.40 1.81
CA LEU A 302 2.81 -20.03 1.14
C LEU A 302 1.80 -21.20 1.24
N VAL A 303 0.53 -20.87 1.42
CA VAL A 303 -0.59 -21.82 1.41
C VAL A 303 -1.62 -21.32 0.41
N GLU A 304 -1.99 -22.14 -0.57
CA GLU A 304 -3.15 -21.89 -1.41
C GLU A 304 -4.42 -22.35 -0.69
N LEU A 305 -5.33 -21.41 -0.44
CA LEU A 305 -6.59 -21.63 0.25
C LEU A 305 -7.70 -22.01 -0.73
N GLN A 306 -7.75 -21.33 -1.88
CA GLN A 306 -8.67 -21.62 -2.99
C GLN A 306 -7.92 -21.53 -4.34
N PRO A 307 -8.12 -22.47 -5.28
CA PRO A 307 -7.60 -22.33 -6.64
C PRO A 307 -8.40 -21.28 -7.44
N GLU A 308 -7.89 -20.89 -8.60
CA GLU A 308 -8.62 -20.08 -9.57
C GLU A 308 -9.77 -20.92 -10.15
N ARG A 309 -11.01 -20.42 -10.09
CA ARG A 309 -12.20 -21.12 -10.62
C ARG A 309 -13.13 -20.15 -11.33
N ALA A 310 -13.83 -20.63 -12.36
CA ALA A 310 -14.96 -19.90 -12.92
C ALA A 310 -16.21 -20.21 -12.08
N ASP A 311 -16.95 -19.18 -11.69
CA ASP A 311 -18.27 -19.33 -11.05
C ASP A 311 -19.25 -19.96 -12.07
N PRO A 312 -19.85 -21.13 -11.77
CA PRO A 312 -20.82 -21.78 -12.65
C PRO A 312 -22.11 -20.99 -12.92
N ALA A 313 -22.43 -19.99 -12.08
CA ALA A 313 -23.65 -19.20 -12.18
C ALA A 313 -23.47 -17.87 -12.93
N THR A 314 -22.40 -17.12 -12.64
CA THR A 314 -22.12 -15.82 -13.31
C THR A 314 -21.16 -15.93 -14.50
N GLY A 315 -20.29 -16.95 -14.52
CA GLY A 315 -19.19 -17.05 -15.48
C GLY A 315 -17.99 -16.16 -15.16
N GLU A 316 -17.99 -15.42 -14.04
CA GLU A 316 -16.83 -14.65 -13.59
C GLU A 316 -15.70 -15.57 -13.07
N ILE A 317 -14.45 -15.09 -13.09
CA ILE A 317 -13.28 -15.84 -12.63
C ILE A 317 -12.95 -15.42 -11.20
N GLU A 318 -13.23 -16.29 -10.24
CA GLU A 318 -12.72 -16.19 -8.88
C GLU A 318 -11.20 -16.43 -8.88
N LEU A 319 -10.43 -15.38 -8.58
CA LEU A 319 -8.97 -15.42 -8.50
C LEU A 319 -8.50 -16.30 -7.33
N ALA A 320 -7.45 -17.11 -7.57
CA ALA A 320 -6.83 -17.95 -6.56
C ALA A 320 -6.43 -17.17 -5.29
N ARG A 321 -6.75 -17.74 -4.13
CA ARG A 321 -6.56 -17.15 -2.79
C ARG A 321 -5.43 -17.83 -2.04
N TYR A 322 -4.58 -17.02 -1.41
CA TYR A 322 -3.38 -17.46 -0.71
C TYR A 322 -3.27 -16.83 0.68
N SER A 323 -2.55 -17.51 1.57
CA SER A 323 -2.11 -16.99 2.87
C SER A 323 -0.74 -17.56 3.25
N THR A 324 -0.19 -17.21 4.42
CA THR A 324 0.97 -17.90 4.98
C THR A 324 0.55 -19.05 5.88
N ARG A 325 1.41 -20.08 5.93
CA ARG A 325 1.36 -21.14 6.95
C ARG A 325 1.22 -20.57 8.37
N GLU A 326 2.02 -19.55 8.68
CA GLU A 326 2.00 -18.86 9.96
C GLU A 326 0.63 -18.22 10.27
N MET A 327 -0.02 -17.57 9.30
CA MET A 327 -1.35 -16.98 9.51
C MET A 327 -2.43 -18.05 9.69
N VAL A 328 -2.37 -19.13 8.90
CA VAL A 328 -3.24 -20.31 9.07
C VAL A 328 -3.06 -20.93 10.45
N GLU A 329 -1.82 -21.07 10.94
CA GLU A 329 -1.51 -21.60 12.27
C GLU A 329 -1.96 -20.66 13.40
N ILE A 330 -1.85 -19.33 13.22
CA ILE A 330 -2.34 -18.32 14.17
C ILE A 330 -3.87 -18.32 14.26
N GLU A 331 -4.58 -18.30 13.13
CA GLU A 331 -6.05 -18.24 13.11
C GLU A 331 -6.68 -19.57 13.53
N SER A 332 -6.16 -20.71 13.06
CA SER A 332 -6.62 -22.03 13.51
C SER A 332 -6.33 -22.25 15.00
N GLY A 333 -5.11 -21.94 15.46
CA GLY A 333 -4.74 -22.11 16.87
C GLY A 333 -5.53 -21.22 17.83
N MET A 334 -5.89 -20.00 17.40
CA MET A 334 -6.79 -19.11 18.14
C MET A 334 -8.21 -19.68 18.24
N ILE A 335 -8.73 -20.29 17.16
CA ILE A 335 -10.03 -20.97 17.18
C ILE A 335 -10.02 -22.20 18.08
N GLU A 336 -8.98 -23.04 18.01
CA GLU A 336 -8.83 -24.16 18.94
C GLU A 336 -8.74 -23.69 20.41
N SER A 337 -8.04 -22.57 20.68
CA SER A 337 -8.04 -21.94 22.01
C SER A 337 -9.44 -21.48 22.41
N ALA A 338 -10.21 -20.86 21.52
CA ALA A 338 -11.58 -20.44 21.79
C ALA A 338 -12.49 -21.65 22.10
N GLN A 339 -12.43 -22.72 21.30
CA GLN A 339 -13.13 -23.98 21.57
C GLN A 339 -12.77 -24.56 22.95
N ARG A 340 -11.47 -24.64 23.28
CA ARG A 340 -10.99 -25.16 24.58
C ARG A 340 -11.42 -24.27 25.76
N MET A 341 -11.43 -22.95 25.59
CA MET A 341 -11.94 -22.01 26.60
C MET A 341 -13.47 -22.09 26.75
N HIS A 342 -14.20 -22.35 25.66
CA HIS A 342 -15.66 -22.46 25.68
C HIS A 342 -16.08 -23.73 26.42
N GLY A 343 -15.50 -24.89 26.09
CA GLY A 343 -15.69 -26.14 26.83
C GLY A 343 -15.10 -26.18 28.24
N ALA A 344 -14.36 -25.13 28.66
CA ALA A 344 -13.78 -25.04 29.99
C ALA A 344 -14.67 -24.21 30.94
N HIS A 345 -15.47 -24.89 31.76
CA HIS A 345 -16.28 -24.23 32.77
C HIS A 345 -15.47 -23.78 34.01
N GLY A 346 -15.91 -22.70 34.66
CA GLY A 346 -15.33 -22.19 35.92
C GLY A 346 -15.59 -20.73 36.30
N HIS A 347 -16.29 -19.95 35.47
CA HIS A 347 -16.53 -18.50 35.67
C HIS A 347 -18.02 -18.12 35.73
N GLY A 348 -18.85 -19.03 36.25
CA GLY A 348 -20.30 -18.85 36.31
C GLY A 348 -20.72 -18.11 37.58
N VAL A 349 -21.64 -17.16 37.44
CA VAL A 349 -22.17 -16.35 38.54
C VAL A 349 -23.46 -16.98 39.09
N ASP A 350 -23.69 -16.94 40.41
CA ASP A 350 -24.97 -17.36 41.01
C ASP A 350 -26.10 -16.48 40.44
N ARG A 351 -27.17 -17.14 39.99
CA ARG A 351 -28.34 -16.52 39.37
C ARG A 351 -28.89 -15.33 40.17
N ARG A 352 -28.81 -15.34 41.51
CA ARG A 352 -29.25 -14.23 42.39
C ARG A 352 -28.40 -12.97 42.26
N HIS A 353 -27.12 -13.11 41.91
CA HIS A 353 -26.24 -11.97 41.63
C HIS A 353 -26.56 -11.37 40.26
N VAL A 354 -26.85 -12.21 39.26
CA VAL A 354 -27.32 -11.80 37.92
C VAL A 354 -28.68 -11.08 38.00
N GLU A 355 -29.69 -11.71 38.60
CA GLU A 355 -31.04 -11.13 38.77
C GLU A 355 -30.99 -9.80 39.51
N ARG A 356 -30.23 -9.70 40.62
CA ARG A 356 -30.08 -8.46 41.38
C ARG A 356 -29.36 -7.34 40.60
N ALA A 357 -28.40 -7.68 39.73
CA ALA A 357 -27.72 -6.70 38.89
C ALA A 357 -28.67 -6.18 37.78
N ILE A 358 -29.47 -7.06 37.19
CA ILE A 358 -30.52 -6.71 36.22
C ILE A 358 -31.57 -5.78 36.87
N ASP A 359 -32.08 -6.12 38.06
CA ASP A 359 -33.05 -5.29 38.80
C ASP A 359 -32.51 -3.88 39.12
N ARG A 360 -31.22 -3.78 39.49
CA ARG A 360 -30.55 -2.50 39.74
C ARG A 360 -30.41 -1.68 38.47
N GLN A 361 -30.04 -2.32 37.36
CA GLN A 361 -29.85 -1.64 36.08
C GLN A 361 -31.19 -1.18 35.50
N ASP A 362 -32.26 -1.96 35.62
CA ASP A 362 -33.63 -1.54 35.32
C ASP A 362 -34.02 -0.32 36.17
N ALA A 363 -33.80 -0.37 37.50
CA ALA A 363 -34.07 0.76 38.38
C ALA A 363 -33.16 1.98 38.11
N ALA A 364 -32.01 1.83 37.45
CA ALA A 364 -31.19 2.94 36.97
C ALA A 364 -31.75 3.54 35.67
N ILE A 365 -32.14 2.70 34.71
CA ILE A 365 -32.75 3.10 33.44
C ILE A 365 -34.07 3.85 33.68
N GLN A 366 -34.94 3.37 34.58
CA GLN A 366 -36.19 4.04 34.94
C GLN A 366 -35.96 5.45 35.48
N ARG A 367 -34.89 5.64 36.28
CA ARG A 367 -34.53 6.95 36.86
C ARG A 367 -33.90 7.90 35.85
N SER A 368 -33.13 7.42 34.87
CA SER A 368 -32.51 8.27 33.85
C SER A 368 -33.44 8.59 32.68
N ALA A 369 -34.34 7.67 32.31
CA ALA A 369 -35.33 7.88 31.25
C ALA A 369 -36.56 8.69 31.73
N GLY A 370 -36.84 8.72 33.04
CA GLY A 370 -38.06 9.31 33.61
C GLY A 370 -39.32 8.47 33.36
N ASP A 371 -39.19 7.27 32.78
CA ASP A 371 -40.26 6.34 32.47
C ASP A 371 -40.13 5.06 33.29
N ALA A 372 -41.19 4.70 34.02
CA ALA A 372 -41.26 3.47 34.80
C ALA A 372 -41.34 2.18 33.93
N SER A 373 -41.63 2.30 32.63
CA SER A 373 -41.63 1.17 31.69
C SER A 373 -40.25 0.88 31.10
N ALA A 374 -39.34 1.86 31.09
CA ALA A 374 -38.01 1.76 30.51
C ALA A 374 -37.14 0.76 31.30
N ARG A 375 -36.55 -0.21 30.59
CA ARG A 375 -35.84 -1.36 31.17
C ARG A 375 -34.91 -2.02 30.15
N LEU A 376 -33.99 -2.87 30.60
CA LEU A 376 -33.16 -3.71 29.73
C LEU A 376 -34.03 -4.57 28.80
N SER A 377 -33.64 -4.71 27.53
CA SER A 377 -34.36 -5.56 26.57
C SER A 377 -34.23 -7.05 26.91
N ASP A 378 -35.11 -7.87 26.33
CA ASP A 378 -35.03 -9.32 26.48
C ASP A 378 -33.78 -9.90 25.79
N GLU A 379 -33.23 -9.22 24.78
CA GLU A 379 -31.91 -9.53 24.20
C GLU A 379 -30.78 -9.18 25.18
N GLN A 380 -30.80 -7.97 25.76
CA GLN A 380 -29.81 -7.53 26.75
C GLN A 380 -29.78 -8.43 27.98
N ARG A 381 -30.94 -8.88 28.48
CA ARG A 381 -31.02 -9.85 29.60
C ARG A 381 -30.36 -11.18 29.21
N ARG A 382 -30.69 -11.74 28.05
CA ARG A 382 -30.07 -12.98 27.53
C ARG A 382 -28.57 -12.83 27.29
N ALA A 383 -28.09 -11.65 26.88
CA ALA A 383 -26.67 -11.36 26.75
C ALA A 383 -25.95 -11.33 28.11
N ILE A 384 -26.56 -10.75 29.16
CA ILE A 384 -26.00 -10.81 30.53
C ILE A 384 -25.94 -12.27 31.00
N GLU A 385 -27.03 -13.03 30.85
CA GLU A 385 -27.08 -14.46 31.22
C GLU A 385 -26.02 -15.29 30.46
N HIS A 386 -25.80 -15.02 29.17
CA HIS A 386 -24.76 -15.65 28.36
C HIS A 386 -23.34 -15.33 28.87
N ILE A 387 -22.98 -14.05 29.05
CA ILE A 387 -21.60 -13.69 29.43
C ILE A 387 -21.30 -13.93 30.91
N THR A 388 -22.32 -14.01 31.78
CA THR A 388 -22.20 -14.48 33.17
C THR A 388 -22.26 -16.02 33.30
N GLY A 389 -22.42 -16.73 32.18
CA GLY A 389 -22.33 -18.19 32.07
C GLY A 389 -20.94 -18.76 32.42
N PRO A 390 -20.85 -20.08 32.68
CA PRO A 390 -19.66 -20.69 33.28
C PRO A 390 -18.42 -20.81 32.38
N GLU A 391 -18.56 -20.62 31.08
CA GLU A 391 -17.52 -20.75 30.03
C GLU A 391 -16.37 -19.73 30.23
N ARG A 392 -15.13 -20.05 29.82
CA ARG A 392 -14.02 -19.09 29.85
C ARG A 392 -13.95 -18.15 28.65
N ILE A 393 -14.70 -18.40 27.60
CA ILE A 393 -14.91 -17.41 26.53
C ILE A 393 -16.40 -17.29 26.20
N ALA A 394 -16.85 -16.05 26.06
CA ALA A 394 -18.19 -15.68 25.61
C ALA A 394 -18.07 -14.46 24.69
N ALA A 395 -19.05 -14.26 23.80
CA ALA A 395 -19.02 -13.16 22.86
C ALA A 395 -20.38 -12.48 22.68
N VAL A 396 -20.35 -11.17 22.40
CA VAL A 396 -21.53 -10.36 22.12
C VAL A 396 -21.32 -9.55 20.85
N VAL A 397 -22.13 -9.83 19.84
CA VAL A 397 -22.29 -8.96 18.66
C VAL A 397 -23.46 -8.03 18.96
N GLY A 398 -23.30 -6.72 18.76
CA GLY A 398 -24.38 -5.78 18.99
C GLY A 398 -24.29 -4.56 18.10
N TYR A 399 -25.38 -4.29 17.37
CA TYR A 399 -25.43 -3.23 16.38
C TYR A 399 -25.19 -1.84 17.01
N ALA A 400 -24.85 -0.87 16.17
CA ALA A 400 -24.50 0.49 16.56
C ALA A 400 -25.68 1.21 17.25
N GLY A 401 -25.77 1.08 18.58
CA GLY A 401 -26.85 1.68 19.39
C GLY A 401 -27.71 0.67 20.16
N ALA A 402 -27.39 -0.62 20.15
CA ALA A 402 -28.13 -1.67 20.87
C ALA A 402 -27.81 -1.77 22.39
N GLY A 403 -27.09 -0.79 22.97
CA GLY A 403 -26.88 -0.69 24.42
C GLY A 403 -25.82 -1.63 25.03
N LYS A 404 -24.80 -2.03 24.27
CA LYS A 404 -23.69 -2.90 24.72
C LYS A 404 -23.11 -2.51 26.09
N SER A 405 -22.84 -1.22 26.31
CA SER A 405 -22.36 -0.69 27.60
C SER A 405 -23.32 -0.91 28.77
N THR A 406 -24.61 -0.68 28.55
CA THR A 406 -25.67 -0.79 29.56
C THR A 406 -25.84 -2.24 30.02
N MET A 407 -25.62 -3.18 29.09
CA MET A 407 -25.55 -4.62 29.34
C MET A 407 -24.28 -4.98 30.14
N LEU A 408 -23.11 -4.45 29.76
CA LEU A 408 -21.85 -4.66 30.47
C LEU A 408 -21.83 -4.08 31.89
N ALA A 409 -22.54 -2.98 32.16
CA ALA A 409 -22.68 -2.41 33.51
C ALA A 409 -23.30 -3.41 34.50
N ALA A 410 -24.37 -4.09 34.07
CA ALA A 410 -25.03 -5.12 34.87
C ALA A 410 -24.17 -6.39 34.99
N ALA A 411 -23.50 -6.81 33.91
CA ALA A 411 -22.58 -7.95 33.96
C ALA A 411 -21.39 -7.72 34.91
N ARG A 412 -20.82 -6.50 34.93
CA ARG A 412 -19.80 -6.08 35.90
C ARG A 412 -20.30 -6.22 37.33
N GLU A 413 -21.48 -5.69 37.66
CA GLU A 413 -22.07 -5.84 39.00
C GLU A 413 -22.34 -7.31 39.39
N ALA A 414 -22.65 -8.17 38.43
CA ALA A 414 -22.84 -9.60 38.67
C ALA A 414 -21.49 -10.31 38.94
N TRP A 415 -20.47 -10.07 38.12
CA TRP A 415 -19.13 -10.66 38.29
C TRP A 415 -18.44 -10.21 39.59
N GLU A 416 -18.49 -8.90 39.91
CA GLU A 416 -17.93 -8.35 41.16
C GLU A 416 -18.66 -8.90 42.39
N ALA A 417 -19.95 -9.21 42.29
CA ALA A 417 -20.73 -9.77 43.38
C ALA A 417 -20.42 -11.25 43.68
N GLU A 418 -20.02 -12.02 42.68
CA GLU A 418 -19.46 -13.37 42.85
C GLU A 418 -18.01 -13.32 43.40
N GLY A 419 -17.31 -12.21 43.16
CA GLY A 419 -15.95 -11.96 43.64
C GLY A 419 -14.86 -11.96 42.55
N TYR A 420 -15.23 -11.98 41.27
CA TYR A 420 -14.28 -11.84 40.17
C TYR A 420 -13.74 -10.40 40.07
N GLN A 421 -12.52 -10.25 39.55
CA GLN A 421 -11.96 -8.96 39.17
C GLN A 421 -12.28 -8.68 37.70
N VAL A 422 -12.91 -7.54 37.39
CA VAL A 422 -13.30 -7.20 36.00
C VAL A 422 -12.31 -6.20 35.41
N HIS A 423 -11.83 -6.48 34.20
CA HIS A 423 -10.77 -5.75 33.52
C HIS A 423 -11.17 -5.43 32.09
N GLY A 424 -11.09 -4.16 31.71
CA GLY A 424 -11.47 -3.70 30.37
C GLY A 424 -10.27 -3.46 29.45
N ALA A 425 -10.49 -3.72 28.17
CA ALA A 425 -9.58 -3.37 27.10
C ALA A 425 -10.32 -2.96 25.84
N ALA A 426 -9.68 -2.09 25.05
CA ALA A 426 -10.12 -1.74 23.70
C ALA A 426 -8.90 -1.38 22.84
N LEU A 427 -9.09 -1.26 21.53
CA LEU A 427 -8.00 -0.89 20.62
C LEU A 427 -7.54 0.56 20.85
N SER A 428 -8.49 1.50 20.98
CA SER A 428 -8.22 2.95 21.12
C SER A 428 -8.42 3.46 22.55
N GLY A 429 -7.80 4.60 22.87
CA GLY A 429 -7.96 5.25 24.18
C GLY A 429 -9.40 5.75 24.42
N LYS A 430 -10.06 6.26 23.38
CA LYS A 430 -11.45 6.73 23.41
C LYS A 430 -12.44 5.58 23.63
N ALA A 431 -12.21 4.40 23.03
CA ALA A 431 -13.03 3.22 23.28
C ALA A 431 -12.81 2.66 24.70
N ALA A 432 -11.57 2.68 25.21
CA ALA A 432 -11.30 2.24 26.58
C ALA A 432 -11.93 3.16 27.64
N GLU A 433 -11.85 4.49 27.47
CA GLU A 433 -12.59 5.44 28.32
C GLU A 433 -14.10 5.26 28.18
N GLY A 434 -14.62 5.17 26.94
CA GLY A 434 -16.05 4.99 26.71
C GLY A 434 -16.59 3.74 27.40
N LEU A 435 -15.85 2.62 27.38
CA LEU A 435 -16.16 1.42 28.14
C LEU A 435 -16.19 1.69 29.66
N GLU A 436 -15.19 2.38 30.21
CA GLU A 436 -15.11 2.69 31.65
C GLU A 436 -16.21 3.65 32.12
N GLU A 437 -16.45 4.77 31.41
CA GLU A 437 -17.50 5.74 31.74
C GLU A 437 -18.91 5.14 31.64
N SER A 438 -19.16 4.26 30.66
CA SER A 438 -20.50 3.75 30.38
C SER A 438 -20.84 2.39 31.01
N SER A 439 -19.85 1.67 31.56
CA SER A 439 -20.06 0.38 32.25
C SER A 439 -19.45 0.30 33.67
N GLY A 440 -18.54 1.22 34.02
CA GLY A 440 -17.77 1.18 35.26
C GLY A 440 -16.59 0.19 35.26
N ILE A 441 -16.28 -0.46 34.13
CA ILE A 441 -15.16 -1.40 34.02
C ILE A 441 -13.85 -0.64 33.84
N GLN A 442 -12.90 -0.78 34.79
CA GLN A 442 -11.56 -0.16 34.68
C GLN A 442 -10.83 -0.64 33.42
N SER A 443 -10.47 0.30 32.55
CA SER A 443 -10.13 0.01 31.16
C SER A 443 -8.83 0.68 30.69
N ARG A 444 -8.08 -0.01 29.81
CA ARG A 444 -6.89 0.54 29.16
C ARG A 444 -6.64 -0.12 27.80
N THR A 445 -5.88 0.55 26.93
CA THR A 445 -5.66 0.05 25.56
C THR A 445 -4.97 -1.32 25.53
N LEU A 446 -5.26 -2.13 24.52
CA LEU A 446 -4.59 -3.42 24.29
C LEU A 446 -3.06 -3.26 24.21
N ALA A 447 -2.56 -2.15 23.65
CA ALA A 447 -1.13 -1.82 23.66
C ALA A 447 -0.56 -1.62 25.09
N SER A 448 -1.34 -1.02 26.00
CA SER A 448 -0.95 -0.85 27.40
C SER A 448 -0.94 -2.18 28.16
N TRP A 449 -1.86 -3.11 27.85
CA TRP A 449 -1.85 -4.47 28.39
C TRP A 449 -0.62 -5.26 27.91
N SER A 450 -0.37 -5.30 26.59
CA SER A 450 0.78 -6.01 26.00
C SER A 450 2.13 -5.52 26.55
N ARG A 451 2.33 -4.19 26.62
CA ARG A 451 3.54 -3.59 27.21
C ARG A 451 3.66 -3.86 28.72
N GLY A 452 2.53 -4.03 29.42
CA GLY A 452 2.52 -4.47 30.81
C GLY A 452 3.08 -5.87 30.97
N TRP A 453 2.57 -6.83 30.19
CA TRP A 453 2.99 -8.23 30.22
C TRP A 453 4.45 -8.43 29.79
N GLU A 454 4.93 -7.66 28.80
CA GLU A 454 6.36 -7.61 28.41
C GLU A 454 7.32 -7.11 29.50
N ASN A 455 6.79 -6.56 30.60
CA ASN A 455 7.54 -6.07 31.75
C ASN A 455 7.10 -6.76 33.07
N ASP A 456 6.45 -7.93 32.98
CA ASP A 456 5.90 -8.71 34.11
C ASP A 456 4.93 -7.92 35.03
N ARG A 457 4.18 -6.97 34.46
CA ARG A 457 3.25 -6.09 35.21
C ARG A 457 1.80 -6.23 34.75
N GLY A 458 0.90 -6.48 35.72
CA GLY A 458 -0.53 -6.56 35.47
C GLY A 458 -0.93 -7.76 34.60
N THR A 459 -0.36 -8.92 34.89
CA THR A 459 -0.75 -10.22 34.34
C THR A 459 -2.13 -10.64 34.83
N LEU A 460 -2.92 -11.30 33.99
CA LEU A 460 -4.22 -11.87 34.40
C LEU A 460 -4.04 -13.07 35.35
N GLY A 461 -5.03 -13.29 36.20
CA GLY A 461 -5.19 -14.44 37.08
C GLY A 461 -6.47 -15.23 36.83
N ARG A 462 -6.59 -16.38 37.52
CA ARG A 462 -7.75 -17.30 37.46
C ARG A 462 -9.00 -16.79 38.21
N GLY A 463 -9.02 -15.50 38.59
CA GLY A 463 -10.14 -14.83 39.23
C GLY A 463 -10.64 -13.64 38.40
N ASP A 464 -10.19 -13.53 37.15
CA ASP A 464 -10.30 -12.31 36.36
C ASP A 464 -11.24 -12.51 35.16
N VAL A 465 -12.03 -11.49 34.86
CA VAL A 465 -12.87 -11.40 33.65
C VAL A 465 -12.33 -10.27 32.78
N PHE A 466 -11.80 -10.63 31.62
CA PHE A 466 -11.17 -9.72 30.67
C PHE A 466 -12.13 -9.36 29.53
N VAL A 467 -12.72 -8.16 29.58
CA VAL A 467 -13.64 -7.66 28.56
C VAL A 467 -12.86 -6.89 27.49
N ILE A 468 -12.94 -7.32 26.23
CA ILE A 468 -12.44 -6.57 25.08
C ILE A 468 -13.63 -5.96 24.35
N ASP A 469 -13.74 -4.63 24.31
CA ASP A 469 -14.76 -3.91 23.54
C ASP A 469 -14.21 -3.40 22.19
N GLU A 470 -15.13 -3.18 21.24
CA GLU A 470 -14.88 -2.96 19.81
C GLU A 470 -13.91 -4.01 19.22
N ALA A 471 -14.07 -5.27 19.64
CA ALA A 471 -13.21 -6.40 19.28
C ALA A 471 -13.11 -6.66 17.75
N GLY A 472 -14.10 -6.22 16.97
CA GLY A 472 -14.07 -6.26 15.50
C GLY A 472 -12.91 -5.47 14.87
N MET A 473 -12.34 -4.50 15.58
CA MET A 473 -11.17 -3.74 15.13
C MET A 473 -9.82 -4.45 15.38
N VAL A 474 -9.80 -5.58 16.07
CA VAL A 474 -8.56 -6.25 16.52
C VAL A 474 -8.16 -7.32 15.51
N GLY A 475 -6.98 -7.19 14.87
CA GLY A 475 -6.49 -8.14 13.87
C GLY A 475 -5.97 -9.46 14.47
N SER A 476 -5.93 -10.53 13.66
CA SER A 476 -5.72 -11.93 14.09
C SER A 476 -4.50 -12.12 14.98
N ARG A 477 -3.34 -11.57 14.59
CA ARG A 477 -2.07 -11.64 15.34
C ARG A 477 -2.18 -11.02 16.74
N GLN A 478 -3.01 -9.98 16.93
CA GLN A 478 -3.21 -9.34 18.22
C GLN A 478 -4.24 -10.10 19.05
N LEU A 479 -5.40 -10.45 18.50
CA LEU A 479 -6.45 -11.13 19.28
C LEU A 479 -6.00 -12.52 19.75
N ALA A 480 -5.28 -13.27 18.92
CA ALA A 480 -4.68 -14.55 19.30
C ALA A 480 -3.75 -14.47 20.52
N ARG A 481 -2.96 -13.38 20.65
CA ARG A 481 -2.11 -13.15 21.83
C ARG A 481 -2.94 -12.95 23.11
N PHE A 482 -4.06 -12.24 23.02
CA PHE A 482 -4.95 -11.99 24.16
C PHE A 482 -5.75 -13.23 24.57
N VAL A 483 -6.27 -13.99 23.60
CA VAL A 483 -6.92 -15.29 23.84
C VAL A 483 -5.93 -16.28 24.46
N GLY A 484 -4.70 -16.37 23.93
CA GLY A 484 -3.67 -17.27 24.44
C GLY A 484 -3.20 -16.97 25.87
N GLU A 485 -3.02 -15.70 26.25
CA GLU A 485 -2.74 -15.34 27.65
C GLU A 485 -3.96 -15.62 28.55
N ALA A 486 -5.19 -15.32 28.13
CA ALA A 486 -6.39 -15.65 28.90
C ALA A 486 -6.54 -17.16 29.14
N GLU A 487 -6.27 -18.00 28.12
CA GLU A 487 -6.23 -19.46 28.24
C GLU A 487 -5.12 -19.90 29.23
N ALA A 488 -3.90 -19.41 29.05
CA ALA A 488 -2.73 -19.81 29.83
C ALA A 488 -2.81 -19.41 31.32
N ARG A 489 -3.40 -18.25 31.64
CA ARG A 489 -3.68 -17.81 33.02
C ARG A 489 -4.95 -18.46 33.60
N GLY A 490 -5.80 -19.03 32.73
CA GLY A 490 -7.07 -19.63 33.10
C GLY A 490 -8.14 -18.61 33.53
N ALA A 491 -8.06 -17.40 33.01
CA ALA A 491 -9.04 -16.32 33.20
C ALA A 491 -10.31 -16.55 32.33
N LYS A 492 -11.32 -15.69 32.46
CA LYS A 492 -12.38 -15.54 31.46
C LYS A 492 -12.05 -14.37 30.52
N ILE A 493 -12.37 -14.51 29.24
CA ILE A 493 -12.36 -13.43 28.25
C ILE A 493 -13.76 -13.24 27.68
N VAL A 494 -14.18 -11.99 27.50
CA VAL A 494 -15.48 -11.63 26.92
C VAL A 494 -15.23 -10.68 25.76
N LEU A 495 -15.60 -11.10 24.55
CA LEU A 495 -15.40 -10.31 23.33
C LEU A 495 -16.69 -9.57 22.98
N VAL A 496 -16.64 -8.24 22.96
CA VAL A 496 -17.77 -7.37 22.65
C VAL A 496 -17.44 -6.52 21.45
N GLY A 497 -18.37 -6.40 20.51
CA GLY A 497 -18.09 -5.68 19.28
C GLY A 497 -19.27 -5.62 18.32
N ASP A 498 -18.93 -5.26 17.10
CA ASP A 498 -19.80 -5.24 15.93
C ASP A 498 -18.86 -5.54 14.76
N HIS A 499 -19.04 -6.67 14.08
CA HIS A 499 -18.14 -7.09 13.02
C HIS A 499 -18.44 -6.42 11.67
N GLU A 500 -19.55 -5.69 11.55
CA GLU A 500 -19.89 -4.91 10.36
C GLU A 500 -19.54 -3.42 10.48
N GLN A 501 -19.18 -2.92 11.66
CA GLN A 501 -18.49 -1.61 11.77
C GLN A 501 -17.04 -1.71 11.23
N LEU A 502 -16.23 -0.66 11.48
CA LEU A 502 -14.89 -0.51 10.92
C LEU A 502 -13.99 -1.72 11.20
N GLN A 503 -13.47 -2.30 10.12
CA GLN A 503 -12.64 -3.50 10.14
C GLN A 503 -11.29 -3.27 10.82
N ALA A 504 -10.65 -4.36 11.25
CA ALA A 504 -9.31 -4.31 11.81
C ALA A 504 -8.26 -3.74 10.85
N ILE A 505 -7.41 -2.84 11.32
CA ILE A 505 -6.29 -2.29 10.50
C ILE A 505 -5.29 -3.41 10.17
N GLY A 506 -5.00 -4.30 11.12
CA GLY A 506 -4.17 -5.48 10.90
C GLY A 506 -4.86 -6.57 10.07
N ALA A 507 -4.11 -7.61 9.73
CA ALA A 507 -4.62 -8.78 8.99
C ALA A 507 -5.79 -9.51 9.71
N GLY A 508 -6.80 -9.90 8.93
CA GLY A 508 -7.91 -10.78 9.32
C GLY A 508 -9.05 -10.12 10.10
N ALA A 509 -10.14 -10.87 10.29
CA ALA A 509 -11.35 -10.50 11.03
C ALA A 509 -11.64 -11.53 12.16
N PRO A 510 -10.72 -11.69 13.14
CA PRO A 510 -10.73 -12.82 14.07
C PRO A 510 -11.92 -12.81 15.04
N PHE A 511 -12.49 -11.64 15.34
CA PHE A 511 -13.68 -11.54 16.17
C PHE A 511 -14.89 -12.22 15.50
N ARG A 512 -15.09 -12.01 14.19
CA ARG A 512 -16.15 -12.67 13.41
C ARG A 512 -16.00 -14.20 13.50
N ALA A 513 -14.81 -14.69 13.18
CA ALA A 513 -14.52 -16.13 13.20
C ALA A 513 -14.74 -16.77 14.58
N ILE A 514 -14.37 -16.09 15.68
CA ILE A 514 -14.68 -16.59 17.03
C ILE A 514 -16.19 -16.59 17.28
N THR A 515 -16.93 -15.52 16.91
CA THR A 515 -18.39 -15.45 17.10
C THR A 515 -19.19 -16.43 16.25
N GLU A 516 -18.62 -16.88 15.12
CA GLU A 516 -19.18 -17.93 14.26
C GLU A 516 -18.93 -19.33 14.87
N GLU A 517 -17.77 -19.57 15.48
CA GLU A 517 -17.39 -20.85 16.09
C GLU A 517 -18.07 -21.11 17.45
N ILE A 518 -17.89 -20.23 18.44
CA ILE A 518 -18.37 -20.48 19.82
C ILE A 518 -19.83 -20.04 20.05
N GLY A 519 -20.47 -19.53 18.99
CA GLY A 519 -21.69 -18.74 19.06
C GLY A 519 -21.49 -17.38 19.74
N HIS A 520 -22.57 -16.64 19.91
CA HIS A 520 -22.58 -15.35 20.58
C HIS A 520 -24.00 -14.99 21.04
N ALA A 521 -24.13 -14.02 21.93
CA ALA A 521 -25.37 -13.28 22.10
C ALA A 521 -25.44 -12.13 21.09
N GLU A 522 -26.56 -11.99 20.38
CA GLU A 522 -26.81 -10.88 19.47
C GLU A 522 -27.68 -9.81 20.15
N LEU A 523 -27.34 -8.54 19.95
CA LEU A 523 -28.15 -7.38 20.33
C LEU A 523 -28.56 -6.62 19.06
N SER A 524 -29.76 -6.92 18.55
CA SER A 524 -30.31 -6.38 17.31
C SER A 524 -31.18 -5.14 17.54
N GLU A 525 -31.74 -4.98 18.74
CA GLU A 525 -32.67 -3.89 19.09
C GLU A 525 -31.94 -2.52 19.21
N ILE A 526 -31.75 -1.83 18.08
CA ILE A 526 -31.12 -0.50 18.04
C ILE A 526 -32.02 0.55 18.73
N ARG A 527 -31.56 1.11 19.86
CA ARG A 527 -32.29 2.12 20.64
C ARG A 527 -31.81 3.57 20.44
N ARG A 528 -30.87 3.81 19.51
CA ARG A 528 -30.33 5.15 19.24
C ARG A 528 -31.32 6.04 18.47
N GLN A 529 -31.88 5.55 17.37
CA GLN A 529 -32.78 6.32 16.50
C GLN A 529 -34.17 6.46 17.14
N ARG A 530 -34.67 7.69 17.19
CA ARG A 530 -36.00 8.01 17.74
C ARG A 530 -37.14 7.62 16.79
N VAL A 531 -36.88 7.55 15.48
CA VAL A 531 -37.90 7.26 14.46
C VAL A 531 -37.74 5.84 13.91
N ASP A 532 -38.85 5.11 13.79
CA ASP A 532 -38.85 3.67 13.48
C ASP A 532 -38.19 3.34 12.14
N TRP A 533 -38.47 4.09 11.07
CA TRP A 533 -37.86 3.84 9.75
C TRP A 533 -36.34 4.08 9.73
N GLN A 534 -35.83 4.99 10.57
CA GLN A 534 -34.38 5.22 10.70
C GLN A 534 -33.71 4.05 11.41
N ARG A 535 -34.43 3.41 12.34
CA ARG A 535 -34.01 2.19 13.04
C ARG A 535 -33.99 0.99 12.08
N GLU A 536 -35.05 0.83 11.28
CA GLU A 536 -35.13 -0.17 10.20
C GLU A 536 -33.95 -0.01 9.23
N ALA A 537 -33.75 1.18 8.67
CA ALA A 537 -32.62 1.45 7.78
C ALA A 537 -31.23 1.27 8.45
N SER A 538 -31.14 1.46 9.77
CA SER A 538 -29.91 1.17 10.54
C SER A 538 -29.66 -0.34 10.72
N VAL A 539 -30.71 -1.15 10.82
CA VAL A 539 -30.63 -2.62 10.77
C VAL A 539 -30.32 -3.09 9.34
N ASP A 540 -30.85 -2.43 8.31
CA ASP A 540 -30.52 -2.72 6.91
C ASP A 540 -29.02 -2.52 6.64
N PHE A 541 -28.44 -1.39 7.06
CA PHE A 541 -26.99 -1.18 7.04
C PHE A 541 -26.20 -2.24 7.84
N ALA A 542 -26.67 -2.61 9.04
CA ALA A 542 -26.03 -3.63 9.88
C ALA A 542 -26.09 -5.06 9.31
N THR A 543 -27.06 -5.35 8.42
CA THR A 543 -27.31 -6.68 7.84
C THR A 543 -26.91 -6.77 6.37
N HIS A 544 -25.89 -6.00 5.98
CA HIS A 544 -25.33 -5.84 4.63
C HIS A 544 -26.30 -5.26 3.56
N ARG A 545 -27.55 -4.98 3.90
CA ARG A 545 -28.62 -4.45 3.02
C ARG A 545 -28.48 -2.93 2.85
N THR A 546 -27.29 -2.54 2.39
CA THR A 546 -26.86 -1.14 2.27
C THR A 546 -27.61 -0.39 1.18
N ALA A 547 -28.03 -1.08 0.12
CA ALA A 547 -28.87 -0.51 -0.94
C ALA A 547 -30.27 -0.15 -0.40
N GLU A 548 -30.90 -1.06 0.35
CA GLU A 548 -32.19 -0.83 1.00
C GLU A 548 -32.10 0.29 2.05
N GLY A 549 -31.03 0.31 2.85
CA GLY A 549 -30.74 1.40 3.78
C GLY A 549 -30.58 2.75 3.08
N LEU A 550 -29.79 2.84 2.01
CA LEU A 550 -29.63 4.07 1.21
C LEU A 550 -30.94 4.50 0.55
N ALA A 551 -31.70 3.57 -0.02
CA ALA A 551 -33.01 3.84 -0.61
C ALA A 551 -34.00 4.41 0.43
N ALA A 552 -34.00 3.89 1.67
CA ALA A 552 -34.85 4.40 2.74
C ALA A 552 -34.55 5.87 3.10
N TYR A 553 -33.30 6.32 3.01
CA TYR A 553 -32.96 7.75 3.16
C TYR A 553 -33.27 8.54 1.86
N ARG A 554 -32.94 8.01 0.68
CA ARG A 554 -33.24 8.65 -0.63
C ARG A 554 -34.72 8.99 -0.78
N ASP A 555 -35.59 8.01 -0.51
CA ASP A 555 -37.05 8.09 -0.72
C ASP A 555 -37.74 9.07 0.26
N ARG A 556 -36.97 9.63 1.21
CA ARG A 556 -37.39 10.65 2.18
C ARG A 556 -36.67 11.98 1.98
N GLY A 557 -35.89 12.13 0.90
CA GLY A 557 -35.09 13.32 0.59
C GLY A 557 -33.81 13.44 1.41
N ASN A 558 -33.38 12.38 2.11
CA ASN A 558 -32.20 12.41 2.98
C ASN A 558 -30.87 12.05 2.29
N ILE A 559 -30.87 11.98 0.96
CA ILE A 559 -29.66 11.96 0.13
C ILE A 559 -29.77 13.12 -0.86
N SER A 560 -28.80 14.03 -0.82
CA SER A 560 -28.70 15.18 -1.73
C SER A 560 -27.56 15.00 -2.71
N PHE A 561 -27.79 15.40 -3.97
CA PHE A 561 -26.76 15.48 -5.00
C PHE A 561 -26.47 16.94 -5.32
N ALA A 562 -25.20 17.22 -5.62
CA ALA A 562 -24.73 18.51 -6.12
C ALA A 562 -23.81 18.26 -7.32
N GLU A 563 -23.62 19.25 -8.20
CA GLU A 563 -22.81 19.04 -9.40
C GLU A 563 -21.35 18.75 -9.04
N THR A 564 -20.75 19.56 -8.18
CA THR A 564 -19.36 19.42 -7.74
C THR A 564 -19.21 19.12 -6.25
N GLY A 565 -18.00 18.68 -5.85
CA GLY A 565 -17.63 18.56 -4.43
C GLY A 565 -17.67 19.88 -3.65
N GLU A 566 -17.58 21.03 -4.32
CA GLU A 566 -17.70 22.34 -3.66
C GLU A 566 -19.15 22.68 -3.36
N ASP A 567 -20.06 22.45 -4.31
CA ASP A 567 -21.50 22.63 -4.12
C ASP A 567 -22.05 21.74 -3.00
N ALA A 568 -21.58 20.49 -2.93
CA ALA A 568 -21.95 19.53 -1.88
C ALA A 568 -21.50 20.00 -0.48
N ARG A 569 -20.28 20.54 -0.35
CA ARG A 569 -19.82 21.17 0.91
C ARG A 569 -20.63 22.43 1.23
N GLY A 570 -20.98 23.24 0.24
CA GLY A 570 -21.85 24.39 0.40
C GLY A 570 -23.27 24.02 0.87
N GLN A 571 -23.82 22.88 0.45
CA GLN A 571 -25.08 22.34 0.98
C GLN A 571 -24.92 21.92 2.45
N ILE A 572 -23.85 21.18 2.80
CA ILE A 572 -23.55 20.80 4.20
C ILE A 572 -23.51 22.02 5.12
N VAL A 573 -22.82 23.10 4.73
CA VAL A 573 -22.71 24.33 5.53
C VAL A 573 -24.08 24.94 5.81
N ARG A 574 -24.91 25.11 4.77
CA ARG A 574 -26.24 25.72 4.90
C ARG A 574 -27.16 24.91 5.82
N ASP A 575 -27.21 23.60 5.62
CA ASP A 575 -28.13 22.73 6.35
C ASP A 575 -27.67 22.47 7.80
N TYR A 576 -26.35 22.46 8.05
CA TYR A 576 -25.77 22.41 9.39
C TYR A 576 -26.13 23.65 10.21
N LEU A 577 -26.06 24.84 9.58
CA LEU A 577 -26.34 26.11 10.24
C LEU A 577 -27.83 26.35 10.42
N ALA A 578 -28.66 26.07 9.42
CA ALA A 578 -30.12 26.11 9.59
C ALA A 578 -30.59 25.24 10.77
N ASP A 579 -29.98 24.07 10.97
CA ASP A 579 -30.28 23.22 12.14
C ASP A 579 -29.74 23.76 13.46
N ARG A 580 -28.59 24.44 13.47
CA ARG A 580 -28.08 25.15 14.64
C ARG A 580 -29.01 26.29 15.05
N ASP A 581 -29.57 26.98 14.07
CA ASP A 581 -30.50 28.09 14.26
C ASP A 581 -31.88 27.58 14.72
N GLU A 582 -32.35 26.43 14.23
CA GLU A 582 -33.57 25.73 14.69
C GLU A 582 -33.44 25.08 16.08
N ARG A 583 -32.26 24.54 16.42
CA ARG A 583 -32.01 23.71 17.61
C ARG A 583 -30.65 24.03 18.24
N PRO A 584 -30.45 25.19 18.88
CA PRO A 584 -29.16 25.58 19.44
C PRO A 584 -28.57 24.51 20.38
N ASP A 585 -29.38 23.96 21.29
CA ASP A 585 -28.97 22.93 22.27
C ASP A 585 -28.76 21.51 21.68
N GLY A 586 -29.07 21.29 20.40
CA GLY A 586 -28.98 19.99 19.74
C GLY A 586 -27.54 19.60 19.39
N THR A 587 -27.15 18.34 19.61
CA THR A 587 -25.80 17.87 19.24
C THR A 587 -25.72 17.53 17.76
N ARG A 588 -24.71 18.09 17.07
CA ARG A 588 -24.51 17.95 15.62
C ARG A 588 -23.04 17.78 15.24
N VAL A 589 -22.78 17.05 14.16
CA VAL A 589 -21.43 16.93 13.59
C VAL A 589 -21.49 16.68 12.07
N ALA A 590 -20.58 17.30 11.32
CA ALA A 590 -20.32 16.94 9.94
C ALA A 590 -19.23 15.86 9.85
N MET A 591 -19.36 14.95 8.87
CA MET A 591 -18.49 13.79 8.71
C MET A 591 -18.07 13.62 7.25
N ALA A 592 -16.78 13.41 7.04
CA ALA A 592 -16.23 13.01 5.73
C ALA A 592 -15.22 11.86 5.89
N HIS A 593 -14.93 11.15 4.81
CA HIS A 593 -13.85 10.15 4.84
C HIS A 593 -12.46 10.82 4.81
N ARG A 594 -12.27 11.77 3.89
CA ARG A 594 -11.00 12.47 3.66
C ARG A 594 -10.89 13.69 4.59
N ARG A 595 -9.71 13.99 5.16
CA ARG A 595 -9.54 15.20 5.99
C ARG A 595 -9.47 16.50 5.19
N ALA A 596 -9.18 16.45 3.89
CA ALA A 596 -9.30 17.61 3.02
C ALA A 596 -10.73 18.18 3.06
N ASP A 597 -11.74 17.30 2.93
CA ASP A 597 -13.15 17.69 3.05
C ASP A 597 -13.53 18.06 4.48
N VAL A 598 -13.00 17.38 5.50
CA VAL A 598 -13.21 17.79 6.92
C VAL A 598 -12.74 19.23 7.15
N ARG A 599 -11.52 19.59 6.70
CA ARG A 599 -10.98 20.94 6.87
C ARG A 599 -11.81 21.95 6.09
N ALA A 600 -12.09 21.70 4.81
CA ALA A 600 -12.91 22.57 3.98
C ALA A 600 -14.34 22.80 4.53
N ILE A 601 -14.95 21.80 5.17
CA ILE A 601 -16.26 21.95 5.84
C ILE A 601 -16.12 22.75 7.16
N ASN A 602 -15.07 22.51 7.97
CA ASN A 602 -14.78 23.31 9.15
C ASN A 602 -14.61 24.80 8.79
N ASP A 603 -13.72 25.09 7.84
CA ASP A 603 -13.39 26.45 7.40
C ASP A 603 -14.64 27.18 6.87
N ALA A 604 -15.46 26.50 6.06
CA ALA A 604 -16.66 27.10 5.47
C ALA A 604 -17.81 27.29 6.47
N ILE A 605 -18.02 26.38 7.44
CA ILE A 605 -18.96 26.59 8.55
C ILE A 605 -18.52 27.79 9.39
N ARG A 606 -17.22 27.89 9.66
CA ARG A 606 -16.64 28.97 10.48
C ARG A 606 -16.74 30.34 9.79
N ALA A 607 -16.47 30.40 8.49
CA ALA A 607 -16.57 31.64 7.71
C ALA A 607 -18.01 32.20 7.67
N GLU A 608 -19.01 31.37 7.37
CA GLU A 608 -20.43 31.78 7.35
C GLU A 608 -20.91 32.21 8.75
N LEU A 609 -20.39 31.64 9.84
CA LEU A 609 -20.66 32.12 11.21
C LEU A 609 -20.04 33.51 11.49
N GLN A 610 -18.88 33.82 10.91
CA GLN A 610 -18.26 35.14 11.02
C GLN A 610 -19.00 36.18 10.17
N ASP A 611 -19.39 35.83 8.93
CA ASP A 611 -20.16 36.72 8.04
C ASP A 611 -21.55 37.08 8.60
N ARG A 612 -22.14 36.19 9.41
CA ARG A 612 -23.37 36.47 10.18
C ARG A 612 -23.15 37.33 11.44
N GLY A 613 -21.90 37.52 11.86
CA GLY A 613 -21.54 38.17 13.12
C GLY A 613 -21.86 37.34 14.38
N GLU A 614 -22.03 36.02 14.23
CA GLU A 614 -22.30 35.09 15.33
C GLU A 614 -21.03 34.50 15.95
N LEU A 615 -19.90 34.59 15.23
CA LEU A 615 -18.56 34.23 15.69
C LEU A 615 -17.63 35.43 15.50
N ALA A 616 -16.76 35.70 16.47
CA ALA A 616 -15.79 36.80 16.36
C ALA A 616 -14.77 36.55 15.24
N GLN A 617 -14.31 37.64 14.61
CA GLN A 617 -13.28 37.65 13.56
C GLN A 617 -12.25 38.73 13.88
N GLY A 618 -10.98 38.34 14.02
CA GLY A 618 -9.90 39.22 14.44
C GLY A 618 -9.87 39.57 15.94
N GLU A 619 -8.71 40.08 16.37
CA GLU A 619 -8.40 40.33 17.79
C GLU A 619 -9.29 41.41 18.43
N ASP A 620 -9.64 42.46 17.67
CA ASP A 620 -10.55 43.53 18.13
C ASP A 620 -11.98 43.03 18.44
N ALA A 621 -12.39 41.90 17.85
CA ALA A 621 -13.67 41.24 18.13
C ALA A 621 -13.58 40.15 19.21
N GLY A 622 -12.37 39.83 19.69
CA GLY A 622 -12.13 38.79 20.69
C GLY A 622 -11.80 37.40 20.13
N ALA A 623 -11.48 37.27 18.84
CA ALA A 623 -10.90 36.04 18.29
C ALA A 623 -9.36 36.10 18.38
N LEU A 624 -8.70 35.00 18.72
CA LEU A 624 -7.24 34.95 18.84
C LEU A 624 -6.63 33.86 17.96
N THR A 625 -5.51 34.18 17.31
CA THR A 625 -4.75 33.20 16.53
C THR A 625 -3.76 32.47 17.42
N PHE A 626 -3.94 31.17 17.53
CA PHE A 626 -3.00 30.25 18.16
C PHE A 626 -2.29 29.40 17.10
N GLN A 627 -1.23 28.72 17.51
CA GLN A 627 -0.52 27.75 16.69
C GLN A 627 -0.92 26.34 17.14
N THR A 628 -1.07 25.43 16.17
CA THR A 628 -1.50 24.04 16.37
C THR A 628 -0.61 23.10 15.56
N ASN A 629 -0.71 21.79 15.80
CA ASN A 629 0.03 20.76 15.01
C ASN A 629 -0.20 20.93 13.50
N ASP A 630 -1.41 21.36 13.09
CA ASP A 630 -1.84 21.56 11.71
C ASP A 630 -1.67 23.03 11.23
N GLY A 631 -0.82 23.82 11.91
CA GLY A 631 -0.48 25.21 11.56
C GLY A 631 -1.18 26.26 12.43
N LYS A 632 -1.18 27.53 12.00
CA LYS A 632 -1.96 28.56 12.70
C LYS A 632 -3.45 28.32 12.54
N ARG A 633 -4.21 28.65 13.59
CA ARG A 633 -5.68 28.64 13.63
C ARG A 633 -6.19 29.82 14.45
N GLU A 634 -7.18 30.51 13.93
CA GLU A 634 -7.97 31.45 14.72
C GLU A 634 -9.04 30.67 15.50
N PHE A 635 -9.18 30.98 16.79
CA PHE A 635 -10.24 30.47 17.65
C PHE A 635 -10.95 31.66 18.32
N ALA A 636 -12.28 31.60 18.39
CA ALA A 636 -13.15 32.64 18.90
C ALA A 636 -14.10 32.08 19.98
N PRO A 637 -14.67 32.93 20.87
CA PRO A 637 -15.77 32.52 21.75
C PRO A 637 -16.92 31.91 20.93
N GLY A 638 -17.34 30.69 21.27
CA GLY A 638 -18.32 29.90 20.51
C GLY A 638 -17.74 28.97 19.43
N ASP A 639 -16.43 28.98 19.16
CA ASP A 639 -15.83 28.03 18.20
C ASP A 639 -16.01 26.58 18.66
N ARG A 640 -16.32 25.69 17.73
CA ARG A 640 -16.36 24.24 17.99
C ARG A 640 -14.97 23.67 17.77
N ILE A 641 -14.47 22.85 18.70
CA ILE A 641 -13.08 22.35 18.68
C ILE A 641 -12.99 20.83 18.90
N VAL A 642 -11.94 20.22 18.34
CA VAL A 642 -11.62 18.80 18.50
C VAL A 642 -10.19 18.62 19.01
N PHE A 643 -10.05 17.83 20.06
CA PHE A 643 -8.75 17.46 20.63
C PHE A 643 -8.13 16.31 19.82
N LEU A 644 -6.82 16.37 19.55
CA LEU A 644 -6.11 15.45 18.64
C LEU A 644 -5.10 14.54 19.36
N GLU A 645 -4.62 14.89 20.55
CA GLU A 645 -3.75 14.05 21.37
C GLU A 645 -4.28 13.86 22.80
N ASN A 646 -3.72 12.91 23.56
CA ASN A 646 -4.15 12.61 24.92
C ASN A 646 -3.27 13.34 25.94
N ASN A 647 -3.82 14.29 26.69
CA ASN A 647 -3.15 14.95 27.81
C ASN A 647 -3.90 14.63 29.12
N ARG A 648 -3.19 14.02 30.09
CA ARG A 648 -3.78 13.57 31.36
C ARG A 648 -4.02 14.72 32.33
N ASP A 649 -3.16 15.73 32.33
CA ASP A 649 -3.18 16.81 33.30
C ASP A 649 -4.25 17.86 32.96
N LEU A 650 -4.54 18.02 31.65
CA LEU A 650 -5.70 18.73 31.13
C LEU A 650 -6.99 17.88 31.12
N GLY A 651 -6.85 16.54 31.24
CA GLY A 651 -7.98 15.61 31.18
C GLY A 651 -8.61 15.42 29.80
N VAL A 652 -7.98 15.90 28.72
CA VAL A 652 -8.47 15.93 27.32
C VAL A 652 -7.85 14.83 26.46
N LYS A 653 -8.58 14.36 25.44
CA LYS A 653 -8.27 13.12 24.71
C LYS A 653 -8.55 13.20 23.20
N ASN A 654 -7.82 12.43 22.41
CA ASN A 654 -7.94 12.39 20.95
C ASN A 654 -9.36 11.99 20.51
N GLY A 655 -10.03 12.87 19.77
CA GLY A 655 -11.40 12.70 19.30
C GLY A 655 -12.47 13.11 20.33
N MET A 656 -12.10 13.82 21.40
CA MET A 656 -13.00 14.56 22.27
C MET A 656 -13.38 15.89 21.60
N LEU A 657 -14.63 16.31 21.77
CA LEU A 657 -15.15 17.60 21.28
C LEU A 657 -15.40 18.55 22.45
N GLY A 658 -15.36 19.84 22.18
CA GLY A 658 -15.76 20.90 23.09
C GLY A 658 -16.16 22.16 22.34
N THR A 659 -16.60 23.17 23.09
CA THR A 659 -16.94 24.50 22.58
C THR A 659 -16.13 25.53 23.35
N VAL A 660 -15.51 26.48 22.66
CA VAL A 660 -14.75 27.57 23.28
C VAL A 660 -15.70 28.47 24.05
N ASP A 661 -15.47 28.61 25.36
CA ASP A 661 -16.19 29.55 26.22
C ASP A 661 -15.66 30.96 25.94
N HIS A 662 -14.34 31.13 25.99
CA HIS A 662 -13.61 32.32 25.55
C HIS A 662 -12.13 32.00 25.31
N VAL A 663 -11.42 32.92 24.64
CA VAL A 663 -9.97 32.83 24.40
C VAL A 663 -9.22 33.92 25.18
N GLU A 664 -8.00 33.63 25.61
CA GLU A 664 -7.10 34.58 26.26
C GLU A 664 -5.68 34.44 25.68
N PRO A 665 -4.81 35.47 25.79
CA PRO A 665 -3.42 35.35 25.34
C PRO A 665 -2.70 34.13 25.93
N GLY A 666 -2.36 33.17 25.07
CA GLY A 666 -1.69 31.91 25.43
C GLY A 666 -2.60 30.76 25.89
N ARG A 667 -3.93 30.91 25.97
CA ARG A 667 -4.83 29.80 26.35
C ARG A 667 -6.24 29.88 25.75
N ILE A 668 -6.83 28.72 25.50
CA ILE A 668 -8.25 28.56 25.14
C ILE A 668 -8.99 28.02 26.36
N ILE A 669 -10.13 28.61 26.72
CA ILE A 669 -11.03 28.08 27.75
C ILE A 669 -12.22 27.47 27.02
N ALA A 670 -12.53 26.20 27.29
CA ALA A 670 -13.56 25.47 26.56
C ALA A 670 -14.34 24.48 27.42
N THR A 671 -15.66 24.50 27.34
CA THR A 671 -16.54 23.46 27.90
C THR A 671 -16.39 22.17 27.10
N LEU A 672 -16.12 21.06 27.79
CA LEU A 672 -16.03 19.72 27.20
C LEU A 672 -17.40 19.05 27.07
N ASP A 673 -17.61 18.33 25.96
CA ASP A 673 -18.80 17.50 25.77
C ASP A 673 -18.94 16.45 26.90
N GLY A 674 -20.19 16.18 27.30
CA GLY A 674 -20.54 15.06 28.18
C GLY A 674 -20.19 15.24 29.68
N ARG A 675 -19.21 16.06 30.04
CA ARG A 675 -18.78 16.27 31.45
C ARG A 675 -19.62 17.27 32.25
N GLY A 676 -20.87 17.52 31.85
CA GLY A 676 -21.82 18.29 32.66
C GLY A 676 -21.53 19.79 32.85
N GLY A 677 -20.59 20.36 32.07
CA GLY A 677 -20.27 21.79 32.09
C GLY A 677 -18.89 22.17 32.65
N ASP A 678 -18.02 21.20 32.92
CA ASP A 678 -16.62 21.48 33.33
C ASP A 678 -15.81 22.08 32.17
N SER A 679 -15.46 23.37 32.27
CA SER A 679 -14.52 24.06 31.37
C SER A 679 -13.07 23.61 31.61
N VAL A 680 -12.34 23.27 30.54
CA VAL A 680 -10.89 23.08 30.57
C VAL A 680 -10.17 24.37 30.12
N SER A 681 -9.12 24.75 30.84
CA SER A 681 -8.17 25.77 30.40
C SER A 681 -7.02 25.08 29.67
N VAL A 682 -6.97 25.20 28.35
CA VAL A 682 -5.94 24.63 27.47
C VAL A 682 -4.78 25.64 27.31
N PRO A 683 -3.60 25.43 27.94
CA PRO A 683 -2.42 26.25 27.69
C PRO A 683 -1.86 25.93 26.30
N MET A 684 -2.00 26.88 25.37
CA MET A 684 -1.64 26.66 23.97
C MET A 684 -0.13 26.60 23.71
N GLY A 685 0.70 26.90 24.70
CA GLY A 685 2.14 26.65 24.67
C GLY A 685 2.55 25.23 25.07
N ASP A 686 1.68 24.47 25.75
CA ASP A 686 1.95 23.07 26.16
C ASP A 686 1.05 22.05 25.43
N TYR A 687 0.00 22.49 24.75
CA TYR A 687 -0.94 21.64 24.01
C TYR A 687 -1.40 22.30 22.71
N GLN A 688 -0.71 21.98 21.61
CA GLN A 688 -1.00 22.42 20.24
C GLN A 688 -1.94 21.47 19.48
N ALA A 689 -2.25 20.29 20.04
CA ALA A 689 -2.93 19.20 19.36
C ALA A 689 -4.46 19.40 19.33
N ILE A 690 -4.90 20.48 18.68
CA ILE A 690 -6.30 20.91 18.61
C ILE A 690 -6.62 21.53 17.25
N ASP A 691 -7.82 21.31 16.72
CA ASP A 691 -8.30 21.91 15.47
C ASP A 691 -9.82 22.19 15.58
N HIS A 692 -10.45 22.78 14.56
CA HIS A 692 -11.90 23.00 14.56
C HIS A 692 -12.70 21.68 14.53
N GLY A 693 -13.85 21.67 15.19
CA GLY A 693 -14.64 20.47 15.52
C GLY A 693 -16.06 20.44 14.98
N TYR A 694 -16.42 21.34 14.05
CA TYR A 694 -17.72 21.31 13.37
C TYR A 694 -17.85 20.06 12.49
N ALA A 695 -16.75 19.72 11.82
CA ALA A 695 -16.55 18.52 11.01
C ALA A 695 -15.44 17.64 11.59
N THR A 696 -15.56 16.33 11.40
CA THR A 696 -14.55 15.34 11.82
C THR A 696 -14.54 14.12 10.87
N THR A 697 -13.54 13.24 10.94
CA THR A 697 -13.55 12.02 10.10
C THR A 697 -14.56 10.99 10.59
N ILE A 698 -15.11 10.19 9.67
CA ILE A 698 -15.98 9.03 10.01
C ILE A 698 -15.32 8.14 11.07
N HIS A 699 -14.01 7.86 10.92
CA HIS A 699 -13.20 7.09 11.86
C HIS A 699 -13.17 7.69 13.29
N LYS A 700 -13.03 9.02 13.46
CA LYS A 700 -13.03 9.67 14.79
C LYS A 700 -14.42 9.64 15.48
N ASN A 701 -15.48 9.33 14.72
CA ASN A 701 -16.86 9.22 15.20
C ASN A 701 -17.29 7.78 15.52
N GLN A 702 -16.42 6.78 15.42
CA GLN A 702 -16.73 5.45 15.99
C GLN A 702 -17.01 5.57 17.50
N GLY A 703 -18.01 4.84 17.99
CA GLY A 703 -18.58 4.99 19.33
C GLY A 703 -19.42 6.25 19.58
N ALA A 704 -19.24 7.34 18.81
CA ALA A 704 -19.96 8.60 19.03
C ALA A 704 -21.47 8.47 18.76
N THR A 705 -22.26 9.40 19.31
CA THR A 705 -23.69 9.55 19.05
C THR A 705 -24.06 11.02 19.15
N VAL A 706 -24.76 11.52 18.14
CA VAL A 706 -25.23 12.91 18.00
C VAL A 706 -26.73 12.92 17.72
N ASP A 707 -27.40 14.06 17.88
CA ASP A 707 -28.79 14.18 17.47
C ASP A 707 -28.90 14.25 15.93
N ARG A 708 -28.07 15.05 15.26
CA ARG A 708 -27.98 15.10 13.78
C ARG A 708 -26.57 14.91 13.21
N ALA A 709 -26.51 14.31 12.01
CA ALA A 709 -25.28 14.05 11.26
C ALA A 709 -25.35 14.55 9.81
N TYR A 710 -24.24 15.07 9.29
CA TYR A 710 -24.11 15.59 7.92
C TYR A 710 -22.94 14.86 7.24
N VAL A 711 -23.21 13.95 6.31
CA VAL A 711 -22.19 13.04 5.76
C VAL A 711 -21.82 13.44 4.33
N MET A 712 -20.56 13.78 4.09
CA MET A 712 -20.00 13.88 2.74
C MET A 712 -19.63 12.47 2.24
N ALA A 713 -20.31 12.01 1.19
CA ALA A 713 -19.98 10.78 0.49
C ALA A 713 -18.63 10.89 -0.24
N SER A 714 -17.94 9.77 -0.45
CA SER A 714 -16.71 9.68 -1.22
C SER A 714 -16.60 8.31 -1.87
N GLY A 715 -16.16 8.22 -3.12
CA GLY A 715 -15.97 6.97 -3.89
C GLY A 715 -14.88 6.05 -3.32
N THR A 716 -14.16 6.50 -2.29
CA THR A 716 -13.27 5.69 -1.45
C THR A 716 -13.99 4.94 -0.31
N MET A 717 -15.27 5.25 -0.03
CA MET A 717 -16.06 4.57 1.00
C MET A 717 -16.43 3.12 0.60
N ASP A 718 -16.86 2.35 1.59
CA ASP A 718 -17.37 0.99 1.50
C ASP A 718 -18.57 0.82 2.46
N ARG A 719 -19.10 -0.40 2.60
CA ARG A 719 -20.26 -0.64 3.47
C ARG A 719 -20.00 -0.37 4.96
N HIS A 720 -18.77 -0.58 5.43
CA HIS A 720 -18.39 -0.40 6.83
C HIS A 720 -18.30 1.08 7.19
N LEU A 721 -17.68 1.90 6.32
CA LEU A 721 -17.68 3.36 6.42
C LEU A 721 -19.10 3.93 6.29
N THR A 722 -19.93 3.38 5.41
CA THR A 722 -21.33 3.81 5.21
C THR A 722 -22.18 3.52 6.44
N TYR A 723 -22.17 2.29 6.95
CA TYR A 723 -22.89 1.90 8.16
C TYR A 723 -22.43 2.72 9.37
N VAL A 724 -21.12 2.96 9.56
CA VAL A 724 -20.64 3.83 10.65
C VAL A 724 -21.16 5.26 10.46
N ALA A 725 -20.95 5.89 9.30
CA ALA A 725 -21.34 7.29 9.08
C ALA A 725 -22.85 7.51 9.23
N MET A 726 -23.67 6.68 8.59
CA MET A 726 -25.13 6.86 8.56
C MET A 726 -25.79 6.60 9.92
N THR A 727 -25.21 5.78 10.81
CA THR A 727 -25.86 5.39 12.07
C THR A 727 -25.54 6.25 13.30
N ARG A 728 -24.72 7.30 13.20
CA ARG A 728 -24.33 8.11 14.38
C ARG A 728 -25.45 9.00 14.96
N HIS A 729 -26.50 9.27 14.20
CA HIS A 729 -27.59 10.20 14.56
C HIS A 729 -28.65 9.57 15.49
N ARG A 730 -29.45 10.41 16.16
CA ARG A 730 -30.69 10.02 16.86
C ARG A 730 -31.96 10.52 16.16
N ASP A 731 -31.90 11.70 15.56
CA ASP A 731 -33.05 12.40 14.94
C ASP A 731 -32.99 12.42 13.42
N GLY A 732 -31.79 12.46 12.83
CA GLY A 732 -31.63 12.29 11.39
C GLY A 732 -30.20 12.48 10.88
N VAL A 733 -29.92 11.86 9.73
CA VAL A 733 -28.70 12.05 8.94
C VAL A 733 -29.07 12.53 7.54
N GLN A 734 -28.24 13.40 6.97
CA GLN A 734 -28.28 13.77 5.57
C GLN A 734 -26.98 13.32 4.90
N LEU A 735 -27.07 12.61 3.77
CA LEU A 735 -25.92 12.25 2.93
C LEU A 735 -25.84 13.24 1.76
N TYR A 736 -24.63 13.72 1.46
CA TYR A 736 -24.35 14.66 0.37
C TYR A 736 -23.34 14.04 -0.57
N ALA A 737 -23.60 14.12 -1.87
CA ALA A 737 -22.76 13.51 -2.90
C ALA A 737 -22.55 14.44 -4.09
N ALA A 738 -21.32 14.47 -4.59
CA ALA A 738 -20.95 15.21 -5.78
C ALA A 738 -21.11 14.33 -7.03
N GLN A 739 -21.77 14.83 -8.07
CA GLN A 739 -21.99 14.04 -9.29
C GLN A 739 -20.66 13.75 -9.99
N ASP A 740 -19.73 14.71 -10.03
CA ASP A 740 -18.38 14.56 -10.60
C ASP A 740 -17.53 13.42 -10.00
N GLU A 741 -17.76 13.04 -8.73
CA GLU A 741 -17.07 11.93 -8.07
C GLU A 741 -17.70 10.56 -8.39
N PHE A 742 -19.02 10.50 -8.57
CA PHE A 742 -19.76 9.24 -8.71
C PHE A 742 -20.14 8.89 -10.16
N THR A 743 -20.31 9.86 -11.06
CA THR A 743 -20.68 9.62 -12.46
C THR A 743 -19.77 10.34 -13.46
N ASN A 744 -19.60 9.73 -14.64
CA ASN A 744 -19.02 10.39 -15.82
C ASN A 744 -20.15 10.79 -16.79
N ALA A 745 -21.27 11.29 -16.27
CA ALA A 745 -22.36 11.82 -17.08
C ALA A 745 -21.85 13.03 -17.87
N GLY A 746 -22.21 13.10 -19.14
CA GLY A 746 -21.76 14.16 -20.04
C GLY A 746 -22.94 15.01 -20.52
N ARG A 747 -22.67 16.26 -20.82
CA ARG A 747 -23.65 17.19 -21.39
C ARG A 747 -23.98 16.75 -22.82
N LEU A 748 -25.26 16.56 -23.12
CA LEU A 748 -25.73 16.19 -24.44
C LEU A 748 -25.50 17.36 -25.42
N VAL A 749 -24.60 17.19 -26.39
CA VAL A 749 -24.30 18.20 -27.41
C VAL A 749 -25.12 17.95 -28.68
N GLU A 750 -25.20 16.71 -29.12
CA GLU A 750 -25.84 16.32 -30.37
C GLU A 750 -26.24 14.83 -30.32
N HIS A 751 -27.32 14.47 -30.99
CA HIS A 751 -27.67 13.07 -31.26
C HIS A 751 -28.52 12.98 -32.53
N GLY A 752 -28.47 11.85 -33.22
CA GLY A 752 -29.23 11.67 -34.46
C GLY A 752 -28.80 10.43 -35.25
N ALA A 753 -29.36 10.28 -36.44
CA ALA A 753 -28.93 9.28 -37.42
C ALA A 753 -28.02 9.93 -38.47
N ALA A 754 -26.85 9.32 -38.71
CA ALA A 754 -25.88 9.75 -39.72
C ALA A 754 -25.04 8.55 -40.20
N PRO A 755 -24.32 8.65 -41.32
CA PRO A 755 -23.34 7.63 -41.72
C PRO A 755 -22.34 7.37 -40.59
N TYR A 756 -22.07 6.11 -40.27
CA TYR A 756 -21.24 5.74 -39.12
C TYR A 756 -19.85 6.40 -39.15
N GLU A 757 -19.40 6.98 -38.02
CA GLU A 757 -18.19 7.82 -37.90
C GLU A 757 -18.19 9.06 -38.83
N HIS A 758 -19.35 9.49 -39.30
CA HIS A 758 -19.56 10.51 -40.34
C HIS A 758 -18.85 10.22 -41.69
N ASP A 759 -18.51 8.95 -41.96
CA ASP A 759 -17.93 8.52 -43.23
C ASP A 759 -19.04 8.31 -44.29
N PRO A 760 -19.08 9.10 -45.39
CA PRO A 760 -20.13 8.99 -46.41
C PRO A 760 -20.18 7.65 -47.16
N GLN A 761 -19.22 6.74 -46.95
CA GLN A 761 -19.20 5.40 -47.55
C GLN A 761 -19.80 4.32 -46.64
N LYS A 762 -20.12 4.64 -45.37
CA LYS A 762 -20.67 3.69 -44.39
C LYS A 762 -22.20 3.83 -44.27
N SER A 763 -22.83 2.80 -43.72
CA SER A 763 -24.27 2.81 -43.45
C SER A 763 -24.64 3.78 -42.33
N ASP A 764 -25.86 4.31 -42.38
CA ASP A 764 -26.42 5.10 -41.28
C ASP A 764 -26.47 4.31 -39.97
N SER A 765 -26.16 4.98 -38.88
CA SER A 765 -26.28 4.50 -37.50
C SER A 765 -26.67 5.65 -36.60
N TYR A 766 -27.26 5.36 -35.44
CA TYR A 766 -27.60 6.40 -34.47
C TYR A 766 -26.38 6.74 -33.61
N PHE A 767 -26.16 8.02 -33.35
CA PHE A 767 -25.09 8.54 -32.51
C PHE A 767 -25.60 9.43 -31.39
N VAL A 768 -24.80 9.54 -30.33
CA VAL A 768 -24.96 10.49 -29.24
C VAL A 768 -23.58 11.06 -28.90
N THR A 769 -23.44 12.38 -28.94
CA THR A 769 -22.22 13.10 -28.58
C THR A 769 -22.41 13.74 -27.21
N LEU A 770 -21.60 13.29 -26.24
CA LEU A 770 -21.56 13.81 -24.89
C LEU A 770 -20.27 14.59 -24.64
N GLU A 771 -20.36 15.71 -23.94
CA GLU A 771 -19.23 16.57 -23.56
C GLU A 771 -18.99 16.48 -22.05
N ASN A 772 -17.73 16.27 -21.64
CA ASN A 772 -17.38 16.30 -20.21
C ASN A 772 -17.04 17.72 -19.72
N ASP A 773 -16.87 17.89 -18.41
CA ASP A 773 -16.60 19.19 -17.79
C ASP A 773 -15.22 19.80 -18.15
N LYS A 774 -14.41 19.13 -18.98
CA LYS A 774 -13.18 19.65 -19.58
C LYS A 774 -13.37 20.16 -21.02
N GLY A 775 -14.58 20.04 -21.58
CA GLY A 775 -14.86 20.32 -22.99
C GLY A 775 -14.42 19.21 -23.95
N GLU A 776 -14.08 18.01 -23.46
CA GLU A 776 -13.75 16.86 -24.30
C GLU A 776 -15.04 16.19 -24.77
N GLN A 777 -15.29 16.18 -26.08
CA GLN A 777 -16.47 15.56 -26.67
C GLN A 777 -16.21 14.10 -27.06
N ARG A 778 -17.17 13.22 -26.75
CA ARG A 778 -17.15 11.79 -27.06
C ARG A 778 -18.45 11.39 -27.75
N THR A 779 -18.35 11.04 -29.03
CA THR A 779 -19.45 10.42 -29.78
C THR A 779 -19.48 8.91 -29.56
N LEU A 780 -20.65 8.40 -29.19
CA LEU A 780 -20.97 6.98 -29.09
C LEU A 780 -21.96 6.61 -30.20
N TRP A 781 -21.74 5.47 -30.86
CA TRP A 781 -22.53 4.98 -31.99
C TRP A 781 -23.19 3.65 -31.64
N GLY A 782 -24.45 3.45 -32.04
CA GLY A 782 -25.15 2.20 -31.76
C GLY A 782 -26.61 2.19 -32.22
N VAL A 783 -27.02 1.10 -32.87
CA VAL A 783 -28.38 0.91 -33.41
C VAL A 783 -29.51 0.91 -32.37
N ASP A 784 -29.18 0.81 -31.08
CA ASP A 784 -30.16 0.86 -29.98
C ASP A 784 -30.20 2.22 -29.27
N LEU A 785 -29.24 3.13 -29.56
CA LEU A 785 -29.25 4.50 -29.03
C LEU A 785 -30.48 5.28 -29.52
N GLU A 786 -30.97 5.02 -30.73
CA GLU A 786 -32.20 5.63 -31.25
C GLU A 786 -33.41 5.32 -30.36
N ARG A 787 -33.49 4.10 -29.84
CA ARG A 787 -34.55 3.67 -28.91
C ARG A 787 -34.35 4.37 -27.57
N ALA A 788 -33.16 4.24 -26.99
CA ALA A 788 -32.83 4.79 -25.67
C ALA A 788 -33.08 6.31 -25.58
N MET A 789 -32.65 7.07 -26.59
CA MET A 789 -32.86 8.53 -26.67
C MET A 789 -34.33 8.91 -26.90
N LYS A 790 -35.13 8.09 -27.58
CA LYS A 790 -36.58 8.33 -27.75
C LYS A 790 -37.41 7.98 -26.52
N GLU A 791 -36.96 7.00 -25.72
CA GLU A 791 -37.64 6.61 -24.48
C GLU A 791 -37.42 7.61 -23.34
N ALA A 792 -36.20 8.15 -23.21
CA ALA A 792 -35.89 9.18 -22.21
C ALA A 792 -36.19 10.61 -22.67
N ALA A 793 -36.11 10.89 -23.97
CA ALA A 793 -36.34 12.20 -24.59
C ALA A 793 -35.61 13.41 -23.95
N PRO A 794 -34.29 13.33 -23.66
CA PRO A 794 -33.54 14.41 -23.03
C PRO A 794 -33.35 15.63 -23.95
N GLU A 795 -33.14 16.81 -23.35
CA GLU A 795 -32.87 18.05 -24.09
C GLU A 795 -31.38 18.27 -24.40
N ILE A 796 -31.07 18.91 -25.53
CA ILE A 796 -29.69 19.30 -25.87
C ILE A 796 -29.22 20.35 -24.86
N GLY A 797 -28.16 20.02 -24.12
CA GLY A 797 -27.65 20.77 -22.97
C GLY A 797 -27.83 20.07 -21.62
N GLU A 798 -28.64 19.02 -21.53
CA GLU A 798 -28.85 18.21 -20.33
C GLU A 798 -27.67 17.28 -20.02
N LYS A 799 -27.33 17.04 -18.75
CA LYS A 799 -26.32 16.03 -18.37
C LYS A 799 -26.98 14.66 -18.32
N ILE A 800 -26.54 13.76 -19.20
CA ILE A 800 -27.03 12.37 -19.26
C ILE A 800 -25.87 11.38 -19.26
N GLY A 801 -26.16 10.11 -18.99
CA GLY A 801 -25.24 9.02 -19.29
C GLY A 801 -25.92 7.84 -19.97
N LEU A 802 -25.10 7.07 -20.68
CA LEU A 802 -25.52 5.92 -21.46
C LEU A 802 -25.05 4.64 -20.76
N GLN A 803 -25.98 3.97 -20.08
CA GLN A 803 -25.75 2.66 -19.48
C GLN A 803 -25.81 1.59 -20.58
N HIS A 804 -24.81 0.71 -20.60
CA HIS A 804 -24.85 -0.52 -21.38
C HIS A 804 -25.59 -1.60 -20.57
N GLU A 805 -26.74 -2.07 -21.05
CA GLU A 805 -27.57 -3.05 -20.33
C GLU A 805 -27.26 -4.50 -20.73
N GLY A 806 -26.48 -4.71 -21.79
CA GLY A 806 -26.10 -6.03 -22.26
C GLY A 806 -25.80 -6.05 -23.76
N SER A 807 -25.36 -7.20 -24.26
CA SER A 807 -25.04 -7.35 -25.68
C SER A 807 -25.55 -8.67 -26.23
N THR A 808 -26.32 -8.60 -27.33
CA THR A 808 -26.83 -9.79 -28.02
C THR A 808 -25.93 -10.09 -29.23
N PRO A 809 -25.38 -11.30 -29.39
CA PRO A 809 -24.65 -11.66 -30.60
C PRO A 809 -25.60 -11.72 -31.81
N VAL A 810 -25.20 -11.13 -32.93
CA VAL A 810 -26.00 -11.06 -34.17
C VAL A 810 -25.11 -11.39 -35.37
N THR A 811 -25.59 -12.24 -36.27
CA THR A 811 -24.93 -12.48 -37.57
C THR A 811 -25.44 -11.48 -38.60
N LEU A 812 -24.53 -10.73 -39.21
CA LEU A 812 -24.81 -9.79 -40.30
C LEU A 812 -25.08 -10.54 -41.64
N PRO A 813 -25.70 -9.90 -42.64
CA PRO A 813 -26.05 -10.55 -43.92
C PRO A 813 -24.85 -11.07 -44.75
N ASP A 814 -23.63 -10.64 -44.44
CA ASP A 814 -22.37 -11.11 -45.02
C ASP A 814 -21.81 -12.37 -44.32
N GLY A 815 -22.42 -12.79 -43.20
CA GLY A 815 -21.96 -13.89 -42.34
C GLY A 815 -21.08 -13.45 -41.16
N THR A 816 -20.77 -12.16 -41.02
CA THR A 816 -19.95 -11.64 -39.92
C THR A 816 -20.73 -11.65 -38.61
N GLN A 817 -20.17 -12.27 -37.55
CA GLN A 817 -20.74 -12.17 -36.20
C GLN A 817 -20.32 -10.86 -35.54
N THR A 818 -21.30 -10.12 -35.04
CA THR A 818 -21.13 -8.86 -34.30
C THR A 818 -22.01 -8.86 -33.05
N HIS A 819 -22.00 -7.76 -32.30
CA HIS A 819 -22.65 -7.62 -31.00
C HIS A 819 -23.58 -6.40 -31.00
N ARG A 820 -24.90 -6.63 -30.89
CA ARG A 820 -25.89 -5.57 -30.69
C ARG A 820 -25.94 -5.22 -29.21
N ASN A 821 -25.31 -4.10 -28.88
CA ASN A 821 -25.39 -3.48 -27.56
C ASN A 821 -26.77 -2.88 -27.32
N THR A 822 -27.35 -3.19 -26.16
CA THR A 822 -28.56 -2.55 -25.62
C THR A 822 -28.15 -1.37 -24.73
N TRP A 823 -28.84 -0.24 -24.88
CA TRP A 823 -28.51 0.98 -24.15
C TRP A 823 -29.72 1.53 -23.39
N LYS A 824 -29.47 2.11 -22.21
CA LYS A 824 -30.43 2.94 -21.48
C LYS A 824 -29.84 4.32 -21.23
N VAL A 825 -30.59 5.35 -21.57
CA VAL A 825 -30.32 6.71 -21.10
C VAL A 825 -30.77 6.79 -19.65
N GLN A 826 -29.93 7.34 -18.80
CA GLN A 826 -30.28 7.71 -17.42
C GLN A 826 -29.94 9.18 -17.17
N ASP A 827 -30.72 9.80 -16.29
CA ASP A 827 -30.40 11.09 -15.67
C ASP A 827 -29.06 11.03 -14.90
N ALA A 828 -28.35 12.15 -14.84
CA ALA A 828 -27.10 12.27 -14.11
C ALA A 828 -27.26 12.00 -12.60
N GLY A 829 -28.40 12.37 -12.01
CA GLY A 829 -28.75 12.07 -10.62
C GLY A 829 -29.03 10.58 -10.38
N GLU A 830 -29.83 9.92 -11.21
CA GLU A 830 -30.05 8.47 -11.15
C GLU A 830 -28.73 7.69 -11.32
N LEU A 831 -27.86 8.11 -12.24
CA LEU A 831 -26.53 7.51 -12.44
C LEU A 831 -25.62 7.72 -11.23
N ALA A 832 -25.55 8.95 -10.72
CA ALA A 832 -24.76 9.27 -9.54
C ALA A 832 -25.25 8.46 -8.33
N TYR A 833 -26.57 8.30 -8.15
CA TYR A 833 -27.14 7.44 -7.13
C TYR A 833 -26.79 5.95 -7.33
N SER A 834 -26.98 5.39 -8.53
CA SER A 834 -26.66 3.98 -8.80
C SER A 834 -25.17 3.67 -8.59
N GLN A 835 -24.29 4.59 -8.99
CA GLN A 835 -22.84 4.45 -8.75
C GLN A 835 -22.48 4.66 -7.28
N LEU A 836 -23.10 5.61 -6.58
CA LEU A 836 -22.94 5.82 -5.14
C LEU A 836 -23.38 4.58 -4.36
N GLU A 837 -24.57 4.04 -4.64
CA GLU A 837 -25.10 2.84 -4.01
C GLU A 837 -24.16 1.64 -4.22
N ARG A 838 -23.67 1.43 -5.44
CA ARG A 838 -22.71 0.38 -5.78
C ARG A 838 -21.34 0.56 -5.10
N ARG A 839 -20.89 1.80 -4.89
CA ARG A 839 -19.63 2.12 -4.19
C ARG A 839 -19.75 1.91 -2.69
N LEU A 840 -20.81 2.44 -2.09
CA LEU A 840 -21.06 2.42 -0.65
C LEU A 840 -21.58 1.05 -0.18
N SER A 841 -22.20 0.23 -1.04
CA SER A 841 -22.59 -1.15 -0.70
C SER A 841 -21.47 -2.18 -0.90
N ARG A 842 -20.32 -1.79 -1.46
CA ARG A 842 -19.17 -2.65 -1.68
C ARG A 842 -18.68 -3.26 -0.36
N SER A 843 -18.49 -4.58 -0.33
CA SER A 843 -17.86 -5.26 0.81
C SER A 843 -16.41 -4.81 1.00
N GLY A 844 -16.06 -4.47 2.23
CA GLY A 844 -14.69 -4.24 2.69
C GLY A 844 -14.23 -5.25 3.75
N VAL A 845 -15.03 -6.31 3.99
CA VAL A 845 -14.73 -7.33 5.01
C VAL A 845 -13.37 -7.96 4.77
N LYS A 846 -12.58 -8.10 5.84
CA LYS A 846 -11.31 -8.83 5.76
C LYS A 846 -11.55 -10.34 5.78
N GLU A 847 -11.31 -10.97 4.65
CA GLU A 847 -11.17 -12.44 4.53
C GLU A 847 -10.21 -13.00 5.59
N THR A 848 -10.56 -14.16 6.16
CA THR A 848 -9.67 -14.95 7.02
C THR A 848 -9.32 -16.28 6.36
N THR A 849 -8.30 -16.96 6.85
CA THR A 849 -7.93 -18.30 6.37
C THR A 849 -9.01 -19.34 6.67
N LEU A 850 -9.86 -19.07 7.68
CA LEU A 850 -10.91 -19.96 8.16
C LEU A 850 -12.09 -20.04 7.18
N ASP A 851 -12.35 -18.93 6.46
CA ASP A 851 -13.36 -18.78 5.41
C ASP A 851 -13.21 -19.85 4.30
N TYR A 852 -11.99 -20.37 4.14
CA TYR A 852 -11.60 -21.36 3.12
C TYR A 852 -11.31 -22.76 3.68
N THR A 853 -11.61 -23.01 4.96
CA THR A 853 -11.35 -24.29 5.65
C THR A 853 -11.89 -25.51 4.91
N ARG A 854 -13.06 -25.39 4.27
CA ARG A 854 -13.68 -26.47 3.50
C ARG A 854 -12.86 -26.84 2.26
N ASP A 855 -12.61 -25.88 1.36
CA ASP A 855 -11.82 -26.05 0.13
C ASP A 855 -10.36 -26.45 0.43
N PHE A 856 -9.87 -26.14 1.63
CA PHE A 856 -8.57 -26.58 2.15
C PHE A 856 -8.60 -28.03 2.69
N ALA A 857 -9.59 -28.39 3.51
CA ALA A 857 -9.72 -29.70 4.15
C ALA A 857 -10.10 -30.80 3.15
N GLU A 858 -11.00 -30.52 2.21
CA GLU A 858 -11.38 -31.44 1.12
C GLU A 858 -10.15 -31.79 0.26
N ARG A 859 -9.33 -30.79 -0.12
CA ARG A 859 -8.08 -31.01 -0.89
C ARG A 859 -6.96 -31.72 -0.11
N ARG A 860 -7.05 -31.80 1.21
CA ARG A 860 -6.10 -32.50 2.09
C ARG A 860 -6.57 -33.89 2.54
N GLY A 861 -7.86 -34.21 2.39
CA GLY A 861 -8.46 -35.43 2.97
C GLY A 861 -8.58 -35.39 4.51
N ILE A 862 -8.61 -34.20 5.10
CA ILE A 862 -8.52 -33.99 6.57
C ILE A 862 -9.91 -33.89 7.25
N ALA A 863 -11.01 -33.89 6.48
CA ALA A 863 -12.38 -33.70 6.98
C ALA A 863 -12.76 -34.57 8.20
N GLU A 864 -12.32 -35.85 8.26
CA GLU A 864 -12.60 -36.72 9.41
C GLU A 864 -11.81 -36.34 10.68
N GLN A 865 -10.67 -35.66 10.58
CA GLN A 865 -9.87 -35.21 11.73
C GLN A 865 -10.34 -33.86 12.30
N MET A 866 -10.96 -33.01 11.49
CA MET A 866 -11.49 -31.70 11.91
C MET A 866 -12.91 -31.78 12.52
N GLY A 867 -13.44 -32.98 12.77
CA GLY A 867 -14.70 -33.18 13.48
C GLY A 867 -15.97 -32.82 12.70
N VAL A 868 -15.86 -32.38 11.43
CA VAL A 868 -16.98 -31.92 10.61
C VAL A 868 -17.84 -33.10 10.15
N ARG A 869 -18.75 -33.54 11.03
CA ARG A 869 -19.85 -34.46 10.71
C ARG A 869 -21.18 -33.72 10.67
N SER A 870 -21.83 -33.76 9.52
CA SER A 870 -23.22 -33.30 9.38
C SER A 870 -24.21 -34.38 9.84
N GLU A 871 -24.58 -34.39 11.13
CA GLU A 871 -25.73 -35.19 11.61
C GLU A 871 -27.06 -34.44 11.41
N ILE A 872 -27.30 -34.00 10.17
CA ILE A 872 -28.62 -33.58 9.68
C ILE A 872 -28.84 -34.17 8.28
N GLU A 873 -29.40 -35.38 8.21
CA GLU A 873 -29.99 -35.88 6.96
C GLU A 873 -31.28 -35.09 6.67
N ILE A 874 -31.27 -34.25 5.65
CA ILE A 874 -32.49 -33.67 5.07
C ILE A 874 -32.90 -34.55 3.88
N PRO A 875 -34.05 -35.26 3.93
CA PRO A 875 -34.49 -36.10 2.82
C PRO A 875 -34.72 -35.30 1.53
N ALA A 876 -34.18 -35.80 0.42
CA ALA A 876 -34.10 -35.08 -0.86
C ALA A 876 -35.42 -35.10 -1.67
N GLU A 877 -36.52 -34.62 -1.11
CA GLU A 877 -37.79 -34.39 -1.84
C GLU A 877 -38.38 -33.00 -1.55
N ARG A 878 -37.82 -31.93 -2.16
CA ARG A 878 -38.54 -30.67 -2.48
C ARG A 878 -37.80 -29.64 -3.36
N THR A 879 -36.86 -30.06 -4.20
CA THR A 879 -36.28 -29.23 -5.28
C THR A 879 -37.28 -29.05 -6.44
N GLY A 880 -38.33 -28.27 -6.19
CA GLY A 880 -39.43 -28.10 -7.15
C GLY A 880 -40.53 -27.12 -6.73
N LEU A 881 -40.16 -25.92 -6.25
CA LEU A 881 -41.07 -24.77 -6.05
C LEU A 881 -40.27 -23.48 -5.75
N ARG A 882 -39.34 -23.09 -6.64
CA ARG A 882 -38.59 -21.82 -6.51
C ARG A 882 -38.25 -21.13 -7.85
N ALA A 883 -39.09 -21.36 -8.86
CA ALA A 883 -39.01 -20.74 -10.17
C ALA A 883 -40.42 -20.36 -10.66
N GLU A 884 -41.06 -19.42 -9.98
CA GLU A 884 -42.26 -18.67 -10.41
C GLU A 884 -42.63 -17.64 -9.34
N ARG A 885 -41.93 -16.48 -9.32
CA ARG A 885 -42.38 -15.27 -8.59
C ARG A 885 -41.72 -13.95 -9.01
N GLU A 886 -41.28 -13.86 -10.26
CA GLU A 886 -40.99 -12.59 -10.93
C GLU A 886 -41.96 -12.41 -12.10
N SER A 887 -43.08 -11.75 -11.83
CA SER A 887 -43.96 -11.05 -12.80
C SER A 887 -45.24 -10.56 -12.10
N THR A 888 -45.97 -9.67 -12.77
CA THR A 888 -47.28 -9.13 -12.36
C THR A 888 -47.30 -8.34 -11.03
N ALA A 889 -46.87 -7.09 -11.09
CA ALA A 889 -47.61 -6.04 -10.39
C ALA A 889 -48.80 -5.62 -11.30
N GLY A 890 -50.03 -5.59 -10.79
CA GLY A 890 -51.21 -5.24 -11.59
C GLY A 890 -52.57 -5.43 -10.88
N ASP A 891 -53.17 -4.29 -10.54
CA ASP A 891 -54.60 -4.03 -10.24
C ASP A 891 -55.40 -4.69 -9.09
N HIS A 892 -56.19 -3.80 -8.47
CA HIS A 892 -57.54 -3.95 -7.87
C HIS A 892 -57.85 -4.95 -6.70
N ALA A 893 -57.74 -4.42 -5.47
CA ALA A 893 -58.87 -4.04 -4.57
C ALA A 893 -60.00 -5.03 -4.13
N LEU A 894 -60.45 -4.85 -2.86
CA LEU A 894 -61.66 -5.41 -2.18
C LEU A 894 -61.61 -6.93 -1.85
N ASP A 895 -62.20 -7.50 -0.77
CA ASP A 895 -63.05 -7.00 0.33
C ASP A 895 -62.87 -7.80 1.66
N ARG A 896 -63.35 -7.22 2.77
CA ARG A 896 -63.77 -7.76 4.10
C ARG A 896 -63.61 -9.25 4.54
N ARG A 897 -63.03 -9.37 5.75
CA ARG A 897 -63.56 -10.01 7.00
C ARG A 897 -63.62 -11.55 7.19
N SER A 898 -63.36 -11.94 8.45
CA SER A 898 -63.84 -13.15 9.20
C SER A 898 -63.29 -14.53 8.78
N SER A 899 -63.19 -15.56 9.65
CA SER A 899 -63.59 -15.65 11.08
C SER A 899 -62.82 -16.72 11.90
N GLN A 900 -62.87 -16.54 13.23
CA GLN A 900 -62.38 -17.36 14.35
C GLN A 900 -62.71 -18.88 14.36
N LYS A 901 -61.95 -19.61 15.21
CA LYS A 901 -62.24 -20.93 15.86
C LYS A 901 -62.09 -22.15 14.92
N VAL A 902 -61.78 -23.37 15.40
CA VAL A 902 -62.18 -24.10 16.64
C VAL A 902 -60.99 -24.78 17.36
N ARG A 903 -61.20 -25.28 18.59
CA ARG A 903 -60.27 -26.02 19.48
C ARG A 903 -60.59 -27.54 19.53
N ALA A 904 -59.67 -28.33 20.11
CA ALA A 904 -59.92 -29.60 20.82
C ALA A 904 -60.27 -30.83 19.93
N ASP A 905 -60.00 -32.09 20.31
CA ASP A 905 -59.30 -32.65 21.49
C ASP A 905 -58.78 -34.08 21.18
N LEU A 906 -58.34 -34.83 22.22
CA LEU A 906 -58.18 -36.30 22.29
C LEU A 906 -56.80 -36.91 21.91
N ALA A 907 -56.41 -38.08 22.45
CA ALA A 907 -55.93 -38.34 23.83
C ALA A 907 -55.47 -39.81 24.01
N GLN A 908 -54.36 -39.99 24.74
CA GLN A 908 -53.96 -41.18 25.56
C GLN A 908 -53.66 -42.56 24.92
N ASP A 909 -52.95 -43.35 25.75
CA ASP A 909 -52.70 -44.81 25.74
C ASP A 909 -51.85 -45.41 24.59
N LEU A 910 -50.79 -46.20 24.83
CA LEU A 910 -50.54 -47.20 25.89
C LEU A 910 -49.07 -47.24 26.39
N ARG A 911 -48.84 -47.95 27.52
CA ARG A 911 -47.51 -48.37 28.03
C ARG A 911 -47.28 -49.87 27.80
N ALA A 912 -46.05 -50.28 27.48
CA ALA A 912 -45.52 -51.62 27.79
C ALA A 912 -43.98 -51.62 27.84
N ASP A 913 -43.40 -52.21 28.89
CA ASP A 913 -41.98 -52.54 29.07
C ASP A 913 -41.90 -53.87 29.83
N PRO A 914 -41.12 -54.86 29.35
CA PRO A 914 -40.65 -55.95 30.18
C PRO A 914 -39.12 -56.15 30.10
N ARG A 915 -38.48 -56.15 31.27
CA ARG A 915 -37.10 -56.62 31.48
C ARG A 915 -37.08 -58.15 31.63
N GLU A 916 -35.98 -58.82 31.27
CA GLU A 916 -34.97 -59.35 32.22
C GLU A 916 -33.92 -60.28 31.56
N ASP A 917 -32.80 -60.45 32.27
CA ASP A 917 -31.81 -61.55 32.28
C ASP A 917 -31.21 -62.16 31.00
N LEU A 918 -29.87 -62.16 30.92
CA LEU A 918 -29.05 -63.34 31.34
C LEU A 918 -27.55 -63.02 31.41
N ALA A 919 -26.76 -63.88 32.06
CA ALA A 919 -25.31 -63.70 32.25
C ALA A 919 -24.51 -65.01 32.23
N GLY A 920 -23.22 -64.95 31.89
CA GLY A 920 -22.21 -65.95 32.30
C GLY A 920 -21.23 -66.49 31.24
N ASP A 921 -19.93 -66.47 31.59
CA ASP A 921 -18.85 -67.42 31.20
C ASP A 921 -18.46 -67.65 29.70
N ARG A 922 -17.27 -68.20 29.36
CA ARG A 922 -15.87 -67.98 29.83
C ARG A 922 -14.84 -68.73 28.95
N GLN A 923 -13.72 -68.06 28.60
CA GLN A 923 -12.42 -68.65 28.17
C GLN A 923 -12.44 -69.49 26.84
N GLN A 924 -11.36 -69.68 26.05
CA GLN A 924 -9.91 -69.75 26.33
C GLN A 924 -8.99 -69.24 25.18
N ARG A 925 -7.86 -68.61 25.60
CA ARG A 925 -6.46 -68.80 25.15
C ARG A 925 -6.08 -68.84 23.65
N GLN A 926 -5.13 -67.97 23.29
CA GLN A 926 -3.69 -68.34 23.23
C GLN A 926 -2.76 -67.11 23.44
N ARG A 927 -1.46 -67.36 23.67
CA ARG A 927 -0.34 -66.38 23.74
C ARG A 927 0.90 -67.04 23.08
N PRO A 928 1.96 -66.27 22.74
CA PRO A 928 3.11 -66.27 23.67
C PRO A 928 3.83 -64.91 23.87
N PHE A 929 4.33 -64.71 25.10
CA PHE A 929 5.59 -64.04 25.52
C PHE A 929 5.85 -62.56 25.12
N GLU A 930 5.97 -61.60 26.05
CA GLU A 930 7.05 -61.31 27.04
C GLU A 930 8.20 -60.43 26.47
N GLY A 931 8.70 -59.39 27.17
CA GLY A 931 8.20 -58.80 28.43
C GLY A 931 9.16 -57.79 29.09
N LEU A 932 8.67 -57.15 30.17
CA LEU A 932 9.42 -56.43 31.25
C LEU A 932 10.29 -55.19 30.89
N LYS A 933 10.41 -54.13 31.72
CA LYS A 933 9.55 -53.61 32.82
C LYS A 933 9.97 -52.16 33.20
N LEU A 934 9.03 -51.46 33.86
CA LEU A 934 9.14 -50.33 34.81
C LEU A 934 10.49 -50.24 35.57
N GLY A 935 11.03 -49.09 36.01
CA GLY A 935 10.58 -47.68 36.11
C GLY A 935 11.61 -46.88 36.96
N ARG A 936 11.35 -45.85 37.81
CA ARG A 936 10.14 -45.06 38.19
C ARG A 936 10.53 -43.91 39.19
N ARG A 937 10.48 -42.62 38.80
CA ARG A 937 10.61 -41.37 39.65
C ARG A 937 11.86 -41.20 40.55
N ALA A 938 12.57 -40.07 40.43
CA ALA A 938 12.86 -39.11 41.53
C ALA A 938 13.61 -37.85 41.04
N ALA A 939 13.50 -36.77 41.82
CA ALA A 939 14.35 -35.57 41.86
C ALA A 939 14.76 -35.36 43.35
N PRO A 940 15.54 -34.35 43.80
CA PRO A 940 16.07 -33.16 43.10
C PRO A 940 17.58 -32.86 43.44
N GLU A 941 17.96 -31.56 43.45
CA GLU A 941 19.11 -30.91 44.14
C GLU A 941 20.49 -30.71 43.43
N SER A 942 20.58 -29.57 42.74
CA SER A 942 21.51 -28.45 43.10
C SER A 942 22.99 -28.40 42.64
N ARG A 943 23.50 -27.15 42.63
CA ARG A 943 24.90 -26.65 42.64
C ARG A 943 25.70 -26.53 41.33
N GLU A 944 25.83 -25.26 40.91
CA GLU A 944 27.05 -24.66 40.34
C GLU A 944 28.19 -24.59 41.41
N PRO A 945 29.43 -24.11 41.14
CA PRO A 945 30.06 -23.62 39.90
C PRO A 945 31.41 -24.39 39.64
N ASP A 946 32.55 -23.91 39.10
CA ASP A 946 33.01 -22.61 38.60
C ASP A 946 34.24 -22.72 37.64
N ARG A 947 34.55 -21.61 36.94
CA ARG A 947 35.86 -21.07 36.50
C ARG A 947 37.04 -21.98 36.05
N ALA A 948 37.30 -21.91 34.74
CA ALA A 948 38.38 -21.14 34.08
C ALA A 948 39.89 -21.50 34.18
N GLY A 949 40.61 -21.14 33.09
CA GLY A 949 42.08 -21.05 32.97
C GLY A 949 42.73 -22.19 32.15
N ALA A 950 43.91 -22.01 31.53
CA ALA A 950 44.63 -20.82 31.06
C ALA A 950 45.78 -21.26 30.10
N ASP A 951 46.15 -20.40 29.14
CA ASP A 951 47.41 -20.26 28.35
C ASP A 951 48.33 -21.45 27.95
N GLY A 952 48.96 -21.33 26.77
CA GLY A 952 50.05 -22.20 26.26
C GLY A 952 51.44 -21.88 26.87
N PRO A 953 52.57 -22.37 26.30
CA PRO A 953 53.13 -21.69 25.11
C PRO A 953 54.10 -22.49 24.16
N GLN A 954 54.40 -21.93 22.96
CA GLN A 954 55.68 -22.07 22.17
C GLN A 954 56.05 -23.51 21.63
N ILE A 955 57.09 -23.86 20.82
CA ILE A 955 58.06 -23.30 19.80
C ILE A 955 58.65 -24.54 19.03
N ASP A 956 59.23 -24.58 17.81
CA ASP A 956 59.73 -23.61 16.80
C ASP A 956 59.41 -24.05 15.34
N GLN A 957 59.96 -23.33 14.34
CA GLN A 957 59.97 -23.53 12.89
C GLN A 957 60.91 -24.66 12.38
N LYS A 958 60.63 -25.22 11.18
CA LYS A 958 61.39 -24.90 9.94
C LYS A 958 60.82 -25.50 8.64
N ARG A 959 61.27 -24.92 7.52
CA ARG A 959 60.91 -25.15 6.10
C ARG A 959 62.11 -25.76 5.34
N PRO A 960 61.97 -26.36 4.14
CA PRO A 960 61.82 -25.57 2.90
C PRO A 960 60.94 -26.22 1.80
N GLN A 961 61.08 -25.73 0.56
CA GLN A 961 60.21 -25.95 -0.62
C GLN A 961 60.84 -26.92 -1.64
N GLN A 962 60.03 -27.59 -2.47
CA GLN A 962 59.86 -27.36 -3.93
C GLN A 962 58.91 -28.42 -4.55
N ALA A 963 58.57 -28.33 -5.85
CA ALA A 963 57.40 -29.00 -6.44
C ALA A 963 57.66 -29.66 -7.81
N GLU A 964 56.91 -30.71 -8.17
CA GLU A 964 56.74 -31.18 -9.57
C GLU A 964 55.45 -32.01 -9.83
N LYS A 965 54.97 -31.92 -11.09
CA LYS A 965 54.29 -32.93 -11.95
C LYS A 965 53.05 -33.75 -11.47
N GLN A 966 51.88 -33.27 -11.89
CA GLN A 966 50.91 -33.88 -12.84
C GLN A 966 50.67 -35.43 -12.98
N ARG A 967 49.38 -35.73 -13.27
CA ARG A 967 48.76 -36.92 -13.94
C ARG A 967 48.54 -38.17 -13.07
N ARG A 968 47.28 -38.60 -12.87
CA ARG A 968 46.46 -39.52 -13.73
C ARG A 968 47.16 -40.86 -13.96
N GLY A 969 46.58 -42.03 -13.67
CA GLY A 969 45.18 -42.40 -13.39
C GLY A 969 44.72 -43.47 -14.38
N MET A 970 44.33 -44.67 -13.92
CA MET A 970 44.23 -45.87 -14.79
C MET A 970 43.43 -47.02 -14.13
N PHE A 971 42.70 -47.80 -14.94
CA PHE A 971 41.97 -49.06 -14.63
C PHE A 971 40.76 -48.95 -13.66
N ALA A 972 39.67 -49.73 -13.77
CA ALA A 972 39.13 -50.62 -14.83
C ALA A 972 37.57 -50.49 -14.79
N GLY A 973 36.75 -50.76 -15.83
CA GLY A 973 36.53 -52.03 -16.56
C GLY A 973 35.30 -52.76 -15.98
N LEU A 974 34.34 -53.33 -16.74
CA LEU A 974 34.35 -53.82 -18.12
C LEU A 974 33.04 -53.52 -18.92
N LYS A 975 33.21 -53.34 -20.24
CA LYS A 975 32.48 -53.86 -21.43
C LYS A 975 30.94 -54.08 -21.38
N LEU A 976 30.11 -53.63 -22.35
CA LEU A 976 30.14 -53.59 -23.84
C LEU A 976 29.74 -54.89 -24.59
N ASN A 977 28.65 -54.77 -25.35
CA ASN A 977 28.27 -55.45 -26.60
C ASN A 977 27.30 -54.49 -27.34
N ALA A 978 27.20 -54.40 -28.68
CA ALA A 978 27.93 -55.07 -29.76
C ALA A 978 28.19 -54.09 -30.94
N ARG A 979 28.88 -54.58 -31.98
CA ARG A 979 29.29 -53.86 -33.21
C ARG A 979 28.53 -54.47 -34.43
N PRO A 980 28.52 -53.89 -35.65
CA PRO A 980 29.74 -53.86 -36.49
C PRO A 980 29.93 -52.64 -37.44
N ALA A 981 31.14 -52.59 -37.99
CA ALA A 981 31.60 -51.90 -39.20
C ALA A 981 32.41 -52.97 -40.01
N PRO A 982 33.15 -52.73 -41.13
CA PRO A 982 33.60 -51.49 -41.77
C PRO A 982 33.06 -51.43 -43.24
N SER A 983 33.75 -51.15 -44.37
CA SER A 983 35.15 -50.82 -44.73
C SER A 983 35.26 -50.36 -46.20
N GLN A 984 36.17 -49.40 -46.46
CA GLN A 984 37.10 -49.28 -47.63
C GLN A 984 36.50 -49.33 -49.07
N GLU A 985 37.04 -48.63 -50.08
CA GLU A 985 38.46 -48.50 -50.45
C GLU A 985 38.72 -47.35 -51.47
N ARG A 986 40.01 -47.05 -51.73
CA ARG A 986 40.62 -46.34 -52.90
C ARG A 986 40.74 -44.81 -52.92
N THR A 987 41.69 -44.38 -53.75
CA THR A 987 42.41 -43.09 -53.80
C THR A 987 42.29 -42.40 -55.18
N GLU A 988 42.54 -41.09 -55.22
CA GLU A 988 43.19 -40.26 -56.29
C GLU A 988 43.23 -40.80 -57.74
N ARG A 989 42.92 -40.05 -58.83
CA ARG A 989 42.83 -38.59 -59.15
C ARG A 989 42.27 -38.46 -60.62
N PRO A 990 42.15 -37.28 -61.28
CA PRO A 990 41.72 -35.94 -60.87
C PRO A 990 40.63 -35.33 -61.84
N GLU A 991 40.27 -34.05 -61.64
CA GLU A 991 39.76 -33.06 -62.64
C GLU A 991 38.70 -33.44 -63.72
N ARG A 992 37.49 -32.86 -63.62
CA ARG A 992 37.03 -31.75 -64.51
C ARG A 992 35.62 -31.22 -64.15
N GLU A 993 35.30 -30.05 -64.70
CA GLU A 993 34.02 -29.34 -64.55
C GLU A 993 32.86 -30.06 -65.27
N GLY A 994 31.63 -29.98 -64.73
CA GLY A 994 30.46 -30.55 -65.42
C GLY A 994 29.15 -30.61 -64.64
N SER A 995 28.41 -29.49 -64.61
CA SER A 995 26.95 -29.40 -64.40
C SER A 995 26.32 -30.21 -63.24
N LEU A 996 26.16 -29.58 -62.07
CA LEU A 996 25.18 -30.03 -61.08
C LEU A 996 23.79 -29.54 -61.45
N ARG A 997 22.86 -30.48 -61.63
CA ARG A 997 21.44 -30.22 -61.90
C ARG A 997 20.78 -29.49 -60.73
N GLN A 998 19.78 -28.67 -61.02
CA GLN A 998 18.88 -28.14 -59.99
C GLN A 998 18.24 -29.29 -59.20
N ALA A 999 18.25 -29.19 -57.87
CA ALA A 999 17.37 -29.99 -57.03
C ALA A 999 15.90 -29.57 -57.27
N PRO A 1000 14.93 -30.48 -57.16
CA PRO A 1000 13.52 -30.13 -57.28
C PRO A 1000 13.13 -29.11 -56.19
N ALA A 1001 12.24 -28.18 -56.53
CA ALA A 1001 11.76 -27.18 -55.58
C ALA A 1001 11.10 -27.84 -54.35
N PRO A 1002 11.33 -27.35 -53.13
CA PRO A 1002 10.68 -27.88 -51.93
C PRO A 1002 9.16 -27.68 -52.02
N ASP A 1003 8.42 -28.61 -51.41
CA ASP A 1003 6.96 -28.57 -51.39
C ASP A 1003 6.47 -27.39 -50.52
N ARG A 1004 6.02 -26.34 -51.21
CA ARG A 1004 5.55 -25.08 -50.61
C ARG A 1004 4.33 -25.26 -49.69
N LEU A 1005 3.61 -26.37 -49.76
CA LEU A 1005 2.54 -26.68 -48.82
C LEU A 1005 3.09 -27.24 -47.50
N ALA A 1006 4.12 -28.10 -47.56
CA ALA A 1006 4.77 -28.66 -46.37
C ALA A 1006 5.50 -27.58 -45.55
N GLU A 1007 6.19 -26.64 -46.19
CA GLU A 1007 6.87 -25.53 -45.48
C GLU A 1007 5.89 -24.54 -44.82
N ARG A 1008 4.67 -24.39 -45.34
CA ARG A 1008 3.62 -23.57 -44.70
C ARG A 1008 3.06 -24.23 -43.44
N ALA A 1009 3.00 -25.56 -43.38
CA ALA A 1009 2.43 -26.30 -42.24
C ALA A 1009 3.35 -26.38 -41.00
N ARG A 1010 4.67 -26.16 -41.15
CA ARG A 1010 5.61 -26.14 -40.03
C ARG A 1010 5.40 -24.89 -39.15
N GLY A 1011 5.48 -25.01 -37.82
CA GLY A 1011 5.53 -23.86 -36.91
C GLY A 1011 6.83 -23.05 -37.04
N GLN A 1012 6.78 -21.73 -36.78
CA GLN A 1012 8.00 -20.91 -36.69
C GLN A 1012 8.83 -21.30 -35.46
N SER A 1013 10.16 -21.33 -35.62
CA SER A 1013 11.09 -21.42 -34.49
C SER A 1013 11.16 -20.10 -33.70
N PRO A 1014 11.64 -20.12 -32.44
CA PRO A 1014 11.81 -18.91 -31.64
C PRO A 1014 12.68 -17.84 -32.32
N LEU A 1015 13.72 -18.25 -33.07
CA LEU A 1015 14.57 -17.34 -33.84
C LEU A 1015 13.79 -16.69 -34.99
N GLU A 1016 13.01 -17.46 -35.75
CA GLU A 1016 12.20 -16.91 -36.85
C GLU A 1016 11.13 -15.94 -36.34
N ALA A 1017 10.54 -16.20 -35.17
CA ALA A 1017 9.57 -15.30 -34.54
C ALA A 1017 10.23 -14.00 -34.03
N ALA A 1018 11.39 -14.09 -33.37
CA ALA A 1018 12.13 -12.92 -32.89
C ALA A 1018 12.67 -12.06 -34.05
N VAL A 1019 13.17 -12.69 -35.12
CA VAL A 1019 13.58 -12.01 -36.36
C VAL A 1019 12.39 -11.30 -37.01
N ASP A 1020 11.22 -11.93 -37.15
CA ASP A 1020 10.05 -11.26 -37.74
C ASP A 1020 9.58 -10.08 -36.89
N ARG A 1021 9.60 -10.20 -35.55
CA ARG A 1021 9.22 -9.08 -34.67
C ARG A 1021 10.19 -7.90 -34.81
N TYR A 1022 11.49 -8.16 -34.86
CA TYR A 1022 12.48 -7.12 -35.14
C TYR A 1022 12.27 -6.50 -36.53
N SER A 1023 11.96 -7.32 -37.52
CA SER A 1023 11.70 -6.87 -38.90
C SER A 1023 10.49 -5.93 -38.99
N ARG A 1024 9.40 -6.23 -38.27
CA ARG A 1024 8.19 -5.38 -38.21
C ARG A 1024 8.48 -4.03 -37.55
N ALA A 1025 9.15 -4.03 -36.39
CA ALA A 1025 9.52 -2.79 -35.70
C ALA A 1025 10.48 -1.93 -36.54
N TYR A 1026 11.42 -2.56 -37.26
CA TYR A 1026 12.29 -1.88 -38.22
C TYR A 1026 11.50 -1.28 -39.40
N GLN A 1027 10.55 -2.03 -39.98
CA GLN A 1027 9.72 -1.57 -41.10
C GLN A 1027 8.82 -0.38 -40.70
N SER A 1028 8.24 -0.40 -39.50
CA SER A 1028 7.46 0.72 -38.91
C SER A 1028 8.29 2.01 -38.84
N ILE A 1029 9.53 1.91 -38.34
CA ILE A 1029 10.47 3.03 -38.25
C ILE A 1029 10.91 3.53 -39.63
N ASP A 1030 11.16 2.62 -40.58
CA ASP A 1030 11.59 2.98 -41.93
C ASP A 1030 10.47 3.66 -42.72
N GLN A 1031 9.22 3.24 -42.56
CA GLN A 1031 8.05 3.88 -43.16
C GLN A 1031 7.93 5.35 -42.72
N HIS A 1032 7.90 5.63 -41.41
CA HIS A 1032 7.87 7.01 -40.89
C HIS A 1032 9.01 7.87 -41.47
N ARG A 1033 10.22 7.31 -41.59
CA ARG A 1033 11.37 8.03 -42.15
C ARG A 1033 11.21 8.35 -43.64
N ARG A 1034 10.63 7.45 -44.44
CA ARG A 1034 10.32 7.70 -45.86
C ARG A 1034 9.21 8.75 -46.03
N GLU A 1035 8.28 8.80 -45.08
CA GLU A 1035 7.18 9.78 -45.01
C GLU A 1035 7.62 11.14 -44.40
N GLY A 1036 8.88 11.26 -43.96
CA GLY A 1036 9.42 12.48 -43.36
C GLY A 1036 8.98 12.73 -41.90
N LEU A 1037 8.31 11.75 -41.29
CA LEU A 1037 7.75 11.82 -39.94
C LEU A 1037 8.82 11.52 -38.87
N PRO A 1038 8.70 12.12 -37.67
CA PRO A 1038 9.54 11.75 -36.53
C PRO A 1038 9.27 10.29 -36.11
N VAL A 1039 10.33 9.60 -35.69
CA VAL A 1039 10.23 8.27 -35.08
C VAL A 1039 9.76 8.44 -33.64
N LEU A 1040 8.57 7.95 -33.33
CA LEU A 1040 7.89 8.05 -32.03
C LEU A 1040 8.63 7.24 -30.96
N ASP A 1041 8.57 7.66 -29.70
CA ASP A 1041 9.26 6.95 -28.62
C ASP A 1041 8.72 5.53 -28.39
N MET A 1042 7.43 5.29 -28.64
CA MET A 1042 6.87 3.92 -28.67
C MET A 1042 7.54 3.02 -29.73
N GLN A 1043 7.85 3.56 -30.92
CA GLN A 1043 8.58 2.81 -31.96
C GLN A 1043 10.04 2.55 -31.54
N ARG A 1044 10.69 3.53 -30.88
CA ARG A 1044 12.05 3.38 -30.33
C ARG A 1044 12.09 2.29 -29.25
N GLN A 1045 11.06 2.23 -28.40
CA GLN A 1045 10.87 1.16 -27.43
C GLN A 1045 10.63 -0.18 -28.14
N GLU A 1046 9.72 -0.26 -29.12
CA GLU A 1046 9.38 -1.51 -29.82
C GLU A 1046 10.61 -2.17 -30.46
N ILE A 1047 11.45 -1.42 -31.19
CA ILE A 1047 12.68 -1.98 -31.78
C ILE A 1047 13.74 -2.31 -30.70
N GLY A 1048 13.73 -1.58 -29.58
CA GLY A 1048 14.56 -1.89 -28.41
C GLY A 1048 14.15 -3.21 -27.75
N ASP A 1049 12.85 -3.47 -27.66
CA ASP A 1049 12.22 -4.63 -27.03
C ASP A 1049 12.36 -5.87 -27.92
N ALA A 1050 12.04 -5.75 -29.22
CA ALA A 1050 12.30 -6.79 -30.21
C ALA A 1050 13.80 -7.12 -30.30
N GLY A 1051 14.68 -6.13 -30.15
CA GLY A 1051 16.13 -6.33 -30.03
C GLY A 1051 16.52 -7.17 -28.81
N ARG A 1052 15.94 -6.91 -27.63
CA ARG A 1052 16.18 -7.73 -26.42
C ARG A 1052 15.65 -9.16 -26.59
N GLN A 1053 14.51 -9.35 -27.26
CA GLN A 1053 14.00 -10.69 -27.55
C GLN A 1053 14.88 -11.47 -28.54
N LEU A 1054 15.54 -10.79 -29.48
CA LEU A 1054 16.50 -11.43 -30.38
C LEU A 1054 17.73 -11.97 -29.61
N ASP A 1055 18.26 -11.18 -28.67
CA ASP A 1055 19.37 -11.61 -27.79
C ASP A 1055 18.95 -12.69 -26.77
N GLN A 1056 17.68 -12.73 -26.36
CA GLN A 1056 17.14 -13.80 -25.51
C GLN A 1056 17.10 -15.17 -26.20
N VAL A 1057 16.94 -15.22 -27.52
CA VAL A 1057 17.05 -16.47 -28.29
C VAL A 1057 18.51 -16.92 -28.41
N GLN A 1058 19.42 -16.00 -28.71
CA GLN A 1058 20.86 -16.23 -28.65
C GLN A 1058 21.61 -14.90 -28.46
N GLY A 1059 22.42 -14.79 -27.41
CA GLY A 1059 23.09 -13.53 -27.05
C GLY A 1059 24.01 -13.00 -28.16
N GLY A 1060 23.89 -11.70 -28.45
CA GLY A 1060 24.66 -11.01 -29.49
C GLY A 1060 23.99 -11.01 -30.87
N MET A 1061 22.85 -11.69 -31.05
CA MET A 1061 22.10 -11.68 -32.30
C MET A 1061 21.62 -10.28 -32.70
N LYS A 1062 21.34 -9.38 -31.73
CA LYS A 1062 20.94 -7.98 -31.99
C LYS A 1062 22.05 -7.18 -32.67
N ASP A 1063 23.29 -7.32 -32.19
CA ASP A 1063 24.44 -6.64 -32.78
C ASP A 1063 24.89 -7.31 -34.08
N LEU A 1064 24.77 -8.63 -34.20
CA LEU A 1064 24.93 -9.33 -35.49
C LEU A 1064 23.92 -8.84 -36.53
N LEU A 1065 22.63 -8.71 -36.18
CA LEU A 1065 21.60 -8.21 -37.09
C LEU A 1065 21.82 -6.73 -37.44
N ARG A 1066 22.22 -5.90 -36.47
CA ARG A 1066 22.65 -4.51 -36.72
C ARG A 1066 23.81 -4.44 -37.71
N SER A 1067 24.84 -5.27 -37.53
CA SER A 1067 26.00 -5.37 -38.43
C SER A 1067 25.56 -5.87 -39.83
N THR A 1068 24.64 -6.84 -39.88
CA THR A 1068 24.05 -7.34 -41.13
C THR A 1068 23.32 -6.23 -41.88
N LEU A 1069 22.53 -5.41 -41.19
CA LEU A 1069 21.81 -4.27 -41.78
C LEU A 1069 22.72 -3.11 -42.22
N GLN A 1070 23.96 -3.07 -41.74
CA GLN A 1070 24.98 -2.11 -42.19
C GLN A 1070 25.76 -2.64 -43.40
N ASN A 1071 26.04 -3.95 -43.45
CA ASN A 1071 26.99 -4.53 -44.40
C ASN A 1071 26.35 -5.42 -45.51
N ASP A 1072 25.05 -5.75 -45.42
CA ASP A 1072 24.32 -6.54 -46.41
C ASP A 1072 23.09 -5.78 -46.99
N PRO A 1073 23.26 -5.08 -48.13
CA PRO A 1073 22.16 -4.41 -48.83
C PRO A 1073 21.08 -5.34 -49.41
N ALA A 1074 21.24 -6.66 -49.39
CA ALA A 1074 20.14 -7.58 -49.68
C ALA A 1074 19.24 -7.77 -48.45
N THR A 1075 19.81 -7.78 -47.23
CA THR A 1075 19.02 -7.85 -45.98
C THR A 1075 18.21 -6.58 -45.72
N VAL A 1076 18.74 -5.39 -46.01
CA VAL A 1076 17.99 -4.12 -45.88
C VAL A 1076 16.77 -4.08 -46.81
N ARG A 1077 16.92 -4.60 -48.04
CA ARG A 1077 15.80 -4.79 -48.96
C ARG A 1077 14.83 -5.86 -48.47
N ALA A 1078 15.31 -7.01 -48.01
CA ALA A 1078 14.46 -8.05 -47.42
C ALA A 1078 13.62 -7.52 -46.24
N MET A 1079 14.15 -6.64 -45.39
CA MET A 1079 13.39 -6.01 -44.30
C MET A 1079 12.18 -5.19 -44.77
N THR A 1080 12.30 -4.54 -45.93
CA THR A 1080 11.40 -3.45 -46.36
C THR A 1080 10.54 -3.80 -47.58
N GLU A 1081 11.00 -4.73 -48.43
CA GLU A 1081 10.33 -5.18 -49.67
C GLU A 1081 9.65 -6.55 -49.52
N LEU A 1082 10.05 -7.38 -48.54
CA LEU A 1082 9.49 -8.71 -48.31
C LEU A 1082 8.63 -8.76 -47.03
N SER A 1083 7.79 -9.79 -46.91
CA SER A 1083 6.94 -10.00 -45.74
C SER A 1083 6.93 -11.47 -45.29
N GLY A 1084 6.45 -11.71 -44.07
CA GLY A 1084 6.30 -13.05 -43.50
C GLY A 1084 7.60 -13.88 -43.52
N ARG A 1085 7.47 -15.18 -43.82
CA ARG A 1085 8.60 -16.13 -43.75
C ARG A 1085 9.68 -15.88 -44.80
N GLU A 1086 9.35 -15.31 -45.96
CA GLU A 1086 10.33 -15.05 -47.02
C GLU A 1086 11.31 -13.93 -46.60
N ARG A 1087 10.81 -12.89 -45.93
CA ARG A 1087 11.65 -11.89 -45.24
C ARG A 1087 12.54 -12.54 -44.20
N VAL A 1088 11.96 -13.32 -43.28
CA VAL A 1088 12.68 -13.94 -42.16
C VAL A 1088 13.82 -14.84 -42.66
N ALA A 1089 13.57 -15.65 -43.69
CA ALA A 1089 14.59 -16.51 -44.30
C ALA A 1089 15.76 -15.69 -44.88
N GLN A 1090 15.47 -14.64 -45.66
CA GLN A 1090 16.50 -13.76 -46.24
C GLN A 1090 17.30 -12.99 -45.17
N VAL A 1091 16.64 -12.54 -44.10
CA VAL A 1091 17.31 -11.87 -42.97
C VAL A 1091 18.23 -12.86 -42.23
N ILE A 1092 17.76 -14.09 -41.95
CA ILE A 1092 18.56 -15.14 -41.30
C ILE A 1092 19.76 -15.55 -42.17
N ASP A 1093 19.60 -15.67 -43.50
CA ASP A 1093 20.72 -15.97 -44.39
C ASP A 1093 21.71 -14.81 -44.52
N GLY A 1094 21.24 -13.56 -44.47
CA GLY A 1094 22.10 -12.37 -44.28
C GLY A 1094 22.93 -12.46 -43.01
N MET A 1095 22.30 -12.76 -41.86
CA MET A 1095 22.99 -12.92 -40.58
C MET A 1095 24.02 -14.07 -40.60
N LYS A 1096 23.76 -15.16 -41.34
CA LYS A 1096 24.75 -16.23 -41.56
C LYS A 1096 25.95 -15.73 -42.37
N ARG A 1097 25.73 -14.99 -43.46
CA ARG A 1097 26.80 -14.39 -44.29
C ARG A 1097 27.65 -13.43 -43.47
N GLU A 1098 27.01 -12.54 -42.71
CA GLU A 1098 27.69 -11.56 -41.87
C GLU A 1098 28.48 -12.23 -40.73
N ASN A 1099 27.92 -13.25 -40.06
CA ASN A 1099 28.63 -14.00 -39.03
C ASN A 1099 29.86 -14.74 -39.60
N ALA A 1100 29.77 -15.27 -40.83
CA ALA A 1100 30.91 -15.87 -41.52
C ALA A 1100 31.98 -14.83 -41.88
N ALA A 1101 31.56 -13.66 -42.39
CA ALA A 1101 32.48 -12.54 -42.69
C ALA A 1101 33.18 -12.01 -41.43
N LEU A 1102 32.46 -11.91 -40.31
CA LEU A 1102 33.01 -11.50 -39.01
C LEU A 1102 33.97 -12.55 -38.40
N GLN A 1103 34.00 -13.79 -38.88
CA GLN A 1103 35.03 -14.76 -38.44
C GLN A 1103 36.39 -14.53 -39.10
N ASP A 1104 36.46 -13.93 -40.30
CA ASP A 1104 37.73 -13.61 -40.97
C ASP A 1104 38.40 -12.36 -40.33
N PRO A 1105 39.59 -12.47 -39.73
CA PRO A 1105 40.28 -11.33 -39.13
C PRO A 1105 40.69 -10.25 -40.15
N ASN A 1106 40.84 -10.59 -41.44
CA ASN A 1106 41.17 -9.62 -42.48
C ASN A 1106 39.97 -8.71 -42.76
N ILE A 1107 38.75 -9.28 -42.86
CA ILE A 1107 37.51 -8.52 -43.04
C ILE A 1107 37.23 -7.65 -41.81
N ARG A 1108 37.47 -8.16 -40.59
CA ARG A 1108 37.39 -7.34 -39.37
C ARG A 1108 38.40 -6.19 -39.38
N ALA A 1109 39.63 -6.42 -39.84
CA ALA A 1109 40.65 -5.38 -39.94
C ALA A 1109 40.34 -4.33 -41.03
N GLU A 1110 39.81 -4.74 -42.17
CA GLU A 1110 39.41 -3.86 -43.27
C GLU A 1110 38.30 -2.90 -42.85
N ARG A 1111 37.19 -3.44 -42.32
CA ARG A 1111 36.08 -2.63 -41.78
C ARG A 1111 36.52 -1.70 -40.65
N PHE A 1112 37.52 -2.10 -39.85
CA PHE A 1112 38.12 -1.22 -38.84
C PHE A 1112 38.83 -0.02 -39.49
N VAL A 1113 39.62 -0.23 -40.54
CA VAL A 1113 40.28 0.87 -41.27
C VAL A 1113 39.26 1.80 -41.90
N GLU A 1114 38.26 1.27 -42.61
CA GLU A 1114 37.22 2.07 -43.27
C GLU A 1114 36.47 2.95 -42.27
N ARG A 1115 35.95 2.37 -41.18
CA ARG A 1115 35.20 3.12 -40.16
C ARG A 1115 36.09 4.11 -39.39
N TRP A 1116 37.38 3.79 -39.21
CA TRP A 1116 38.34 4.71 -38.60
C TRP A 1116 38.62 5.93 -39.50
N GLN A 1117 38.76 5.71 -40.81
CA GLN A 1117 38.93 6.78 -41.80
C GLN A 1117 37.69 7.66 -41.92
N GLU A 1118 36.48 7.08 -41.91
CA GLU A 1118 35.21 7.81 -41.91
C GLU A 1118 35.11 8.75 -40.70
N LEU A 1119 35.36 8.23 -39.49
CA LEU A 1119 35.33 9.03 -38.24
C LEU A 1119 36.46 10.07 -38.19
N GLN A 1120 37.65 9.77 -38.71
CA GLN A 1120 38.71 10.77 -38.90
C GLN A 1120 38.30 11.87 -39.89
N GLY A 1121 37.53 11.55 -40.94
CA GLY A 1121 36.93 12.52 -41.86
C GLY A 1121 35.98 13.47 -41.14
N GLN A 1122 34.95 12.93 -40.50
CA GLN A 1122 33.96 13.69 -39.73
C GLN A 1122 34.64 14.56 -38.65
N ARG A 1123 35.65 14.02 -37.93
CA ARG A 1123 36.44 14.76 -36.94
C ARG A 1123 37.27 15.91 -37.52
N ARG A 1124 37.63 15.88 -38.81
CA ARG A 1124 38.38 16.95 -39.51
C ARG A 1124 37.47 18.06 -40.05
N GLU A 1125 36.19 17.76 -40.29
CA GLU A 1125 35.16 18.70 -40.73
C GLU A 1125 34.56 19.48 -39.56
N LEU A 1126 34.36 18.82 -38.41
CA LEU A 1126 33.86 19.43 -37.16
C LEU A 1126 34.89 20.36 -36.50
N ARG A 1127 35.05 21.57 -37.04
CA ARG A 1127 36.00 22.60 -36.59
C ARG A 1127 35.32 23.75 -35.85
N GLY A 1128 35.90 24.16 -34.73
CA GLY A 1128 35.44 25.29 -33.92
C GLY A 1128 34.54 24.88 -32.75
N TRP A 1129 34.45 25.75 -31.75
CA TRP A 1129 33.79 25.50 -30.46
C TRP A 1129 32.31 25.08 -30.57
N GLN A 1130 31.59 25.59 -31.57
CA GLN A 1130 30.18 25.25 -31.86
C GLN A 1130 29.96 23.76 -32.22
N HIS A 1131 31.03 22.99 -32.43
CA HIS A 1131 30.97 21.57 -32.76
C HIS A 1131 31.57 20.67 -31.67
N ASP A 1132 31.86 21.19 -30.47
CA ASP A 1132 32.53 20.42 -29.42
C ASP A 1132 31.74 19.18 -28.98
N ASP A 1133 30.41 19.25 -28.81
CA ASP A 1133 29.59 18.08 -28.47
C ASP A 1133 29.52 17.04 -29.61
N ALA A 1134 29.43 17.50 -30.86
CA ALA A 1134 29.44 16.61 -32.02
C ALA A 1134 30.80 15.91 -32.15
N ARG A 1135 31.89 16.67 -31.98
CA ARG A 1135 33.27 16.19 -31.97
C ARG A 1135 33.54 15.24 -30.81
N ALA A 1136 32.99 15.50 -29.63
CA ALA A 1136 33.07 14.59 -28.47
C ALA A 1136 32.34 13.27 -28.74
N LYS A 1137 31.17 13.28 -29.40
CA LYS A 1137 30.46 12.07 -29.83
C LYS A 1137 31.27 11.25 -30.83
N VAL A 1138 31.89 11.88 -31.84
CA VAL A 1138 32.78 11.20 -32.81
C VAL A 1138 34.02 10.63 -32.10
N GLU A 1139 34.69 11.40 -31.25
CA GLU A 1139 35.84 10.92 -30.47
C GLU A 1139 35.47 9.80 -29.48
N SER A 1140 34.24 9.77 -28.96
CA SER A 1140 33.75 8.66 -28.14
C SER A 1140 33.58 7.37 -28.96
N GLN A 1141 33.07 7.45 -30.19
CA GLN A 1141 32.99 6.29 -31.09
C GLN A 1141 34.38 5.76 -31.43
N MET A 1142 35.33 6.65 -31.75
CA MET A 1142 36.72 6.27 -32.02
C MET A 1142 37.37 5.57 -30.81
N ASN A 1143 37.23 6.12 -29.60
CA ASN A 1143 37.71 5.46 -28.38
C ASN A 1143 37.05 4.08 -28.16
N GLY A 1144 35.78 3.92 -28.52
CA GLY A 1144 35.07 2.64 -28.50
C GLY A 1144 35.71 1.60 -29.42
N MET A 1145 36.01 1.98 -30.68
CA MET A 1145 36.75 1.13 -31.62
C MET A 1145 38.12 0.74 -31.06
N THR A 1146 38.87 1.69 -30.49
CA THR A 1146 40.20 1.39 -29.95
C THR A 1146 40.13 0.40 -28.78
N LYS A 1147 39.12 0.50 -27.91
CA LYS A 1147 38.85 -0.49 -26.84
C LYS A 1147 38.37 -1.85 -27.35
N SER A 1148 37.72 -1.92 -28.52
CA SER A 1148 37.43 -3.23 -29.14
C SER A 1148 38.67 -3.86 -29.75
N LEU A 1149 39.61 -3.06 -30.27
CA LEU A 1149 40.88 -3.55 -30.82
C LEU A 1149 41.78 -4.17 -29.73
N GLU A 1150 41.78 -3.63 -28.51
CA GLU A 1150 42.43 -4.24 -27.34
C GLU A 1150 41.95 -5.67 -27.05
N ARG A 1151 40.76 -6.05 -27.53
CA ARG A 1151 40.11 -7.36 -27.33
C ARG A 1151 40.23 -8.29 -28.54
N ASP A 1152 40.78 -7.82 -29.67
CA ASP A 1152 41.07 -8.64 -30.85
C ASP A 1152 42.57 -8.58 -31.24
N PRO A 1153 43.41 -9.45 -30.65
CA PRO A 1153 44.84 -9.51 -30.97
C PRO A 1153 45.15 -9.94 -32.42
N GLN A 1154 44.20 -10.56 -33.13
CA GLN A 1154 44.39 -10.94 -34.54
C GLN A 1154 44.30 -9.70 -35.42
N VAL A 1155 43.28 -8.86 -35.18
CA VAL A 1155 43.10 -7.59 -35.90
C VAL A 1155 44.21 -6.59 -35.53
N ASP A 1156 44.60 -6.46 -34.26
CA ASP A 1156 45.75 -5.60 -33.89
C ASP A 1156 47.04 -6.02 -34.62
N SER A 1157 47.27 -7.33 -34.77
CA SER A 1157 48.41 -7.86 -35.52
C SER A 1157 48.37 -7.48 -37.01
N ILE A 1158 47.21 -7.59 -37.66
CA ILE A 1158 47.03 -7.24 -39.08
C ILE A 1158 47.19 -5.73 -39.30
N LEU A 1159 46.59 -4.90 -38.43
CA LEU A 1159 46.66 -3.43 -38.53
C LEU A 1159 48.08 -2.88 -38.33
N ARG A 1160 49.01 -3.63 -37.74
CA ARG A 1160 50.44 -3.24 -37.67
C ARG A 1160 51.08 -3.04 -39.05
N ASN A 1161 50.57 -3.70 -40.08
CA ASN A 1161 51.04 -3.54 -41.46
C ASN A 1161 50.27 -2.43 -42.21
N ARG A 1162 49.07 -2.03 -41.74
CA ARG A 1162 48.20 -0.98 -42.32
C ARG A 1162 48.32 0.38 -41.60
N ARG A 1163 49.35 0.58 -40.75
CA ARG A 1163 49.57 1.80 -39.92
C ARG A 1163 49.35 3.15 -40.63
N GLN A 1164 49.81 3.28 -41.87
CA GLN A 1164 49.69 4.52 -42.64
C GLN A 1164 48.23 4.88 -42.96
N GLU A 1165 47.37 3.88 -43.15
CA GLU A 1165 45.94 4.04 -43.43
C GLU A 1165 45.15 4.53 -42.21
N LEU A 1166 45.71 4.37 -41.00
CA LEU A 1166 45.10 4.80 -39.74
C LEU A 1166 45.53 6.20 -39.27
N GLY A 1167 46.55 6.79 -39.91
CA GLY A 1167 47.14 8.09 -39.54
C GLY A 1167 48.54 8.02 -38.88
N ILE A 1168 48.98 6.83 -38.47
CA ILE A 1168 50.17 6.65 -37.64
C ILE A 1168 51.47 6.83 -38.44
N GLY A 1169 52.36 7.69 -37.95
CA GLY A 1169 53.67 7.98 -38.56
C GLY A 1169 54.71 6.84 -38.46
N GLN A 1170 55.74 6.90 -39.31
CA GLN A 1170 56.68 5.78 -39.54
C GLN A 1170 57.65 5.42 -38.40
N GLN A 1171 57.68 6.14 -37.27
CA GLN A 1171 58.61 5.83 -36.17
C GLN A 1171 58.14 4.66 -35.31
N GLN A 1172 58.63 3.46 -35.62
CA GLN A 1172 58.34 2.22 -34.91
C GLN A 1172 58.89 2.24 -33.47
N ARG A 1173 58.03 2.52 -32.48
CA ARG A 1173 58.32 2.24 -31.07
C ARG A 1173 58.17 0.73 -30.82
N ARG A 1174 59.28 0.03 -30.59
CA ARG A 1174 59.28 -1.42 -30.34
C ARG A 1174 58.51 -1.77 -29.07
N GLY A 1175 57.33 -2.40 -29.23
CA GLY A 1175 56.59 -3.06 -28.15
C GLY A 1175 55.15 -2.58 -27.90
N GLN A 1176 54.71 -1.46 -28.51
CA GLN A 1176 53.34 -0.95 -28.34
C GLN A 1176 52.34 -1.65 -29.30
N SER A 1177 51.07 -1.72 -28.87
CA SER A 1177 49.93 -2.15 -29.71
C SER A 1177 49.41 -1.00 -30.57
N ILE A 1178 48.67 -1.31 -31.64
CA ILE A 1178 48.03 -0.28 -32.47
C ILE A 1178 46.98 0.46 -31.66
N ALA A 1179 46.23 -0.24 -30.81
CA ALA A 1179 45.28 0.41 -29.90
C ALA A 1179 45.92 1.53 -29.04
N HIS A 1180 47.09 1.27 -28.46
CA HIS A 1180 47.81 2.27 -27.66
C HIS A 1180 48.38 3.41 -28.51
N GLU A 1181 48.85 3.13 -29.73
CA GLU A 1181 49.35 4.16 -30.64
C GLU A 1181 48.23 5.11 -31.11
N LEU A 1182 47.02 4.60 -31.39
CA LEU A 1182 45.84 5.40 -31.73
C LEU A 1182 45.36 6.28 -30.55
N GLN A 1183 45.39 5.76 -29.32
CA GLN A 1183 45.09 6.54 -28.11
C GLN A 1183 46.10 7.69 -27.90
N GLU A 1184 47.39 7.46 -28.15
CA GLU A 1184 48.40 8.54 -28.11
C GLU A 1184 48.14 9.60 -29.20
N GLU A 1185 47.77 9.22 -30.42
CA GLU A 1185 47.49 10.17 -31.51
C GLU A 1185 46.25 11.04 -31.23
N MET A 1186 45.17 10.42 -30.75
CA MET A 1186 43.96 11.15 -30.29
C MET A 1186 44.28 12.12 -29.14
N SER A 1187 45.18 11.74 -28.23
CA SER A 1187 45.60 12.57 -27.10
C SER A 1187 46.45 13.78 -27.54
N ARG A 1188 47.44 13.57 -28.41
CA ARG A 1188 48.30 14.66 -28.94
C ARG A 1188 47.53 15.64 -29.81
N SER A 1189 46.59 15.15 -30.63
CA SER A 1189 45.73 16.01 -31.45
C SER A 1189 44.78 16.88 -30.60
N ARG A 1190 44.28 16.37 -29.46
CA ARG A 1190 43.53 17.17 -28.48
C ARG A 1190 44.37 18.33 -27.92
N GLN A 1191 45.62 18.09 -27.53
CA GLN A 1191 46.52 19.14 -26.99
C GLN A 1191 46.77 20.27 -28.01
N LEU A 1192 47.08 19.92 -29.27
CA LEU A 1192 47.30 20.90 -30.34
C LEU A 1192 46.06 21.76 -30.62
N SER A 1193 44.85 21.18 -30.60
CA SER A 1193 43.61 21.95 -30.83
C SER A 1193 43.21 22.89 -29.68
N ARG A 1194 43.87 22.82 -28.52
CA ARG A 1194 43.69 23.75 -27.39
C ARG A 1194 44.74 24.87 -27.34
N GLY A 1195 45.58 25.02 -28.36
CA GLY A 1195 46.55 26.12 -28.48
C GLY A 1195 47.77 26.02 -27.55
N ILE A 1196 47.96 24.90 -26.85
CA ILE A 1196 49.11 24.68 -25.95
C ILE A 1196 50.31 24.21 -26.78
N GLY A 1197 51.02 25.16 -27.39
CA GLY A 1197 52.28 24.91 -28.06
C GLY A 1197 53.45 24.84 -27.07
N LEU A 1198 54.17 23.71 -27.03
CA LEU A 1198 55.50 23.63 -26.42
C LEU A 1198 56.57 23.73 -27.51
N GLY A 1199 57.48 24.68 -27.37
CA GLY A 1199 58.61 24.88 -28.26
C GLY A 1199 59.88 24.24 -27.70
N ARG A 1200 60.38 23.22 -28.40
CA ARG A 1200 61.61 22.43 -28.12
C ARG A 1200 61.56 21.56 -26.85
#